data_AF-U4L667-F1
#
_entry.id   AF-U4L667-F1
#
_cell.length_a   1.000
_cell.length_b   1.000
_cell.length_c   1.000
_cell.angle_alpha   90.00
_cell.angle_beta   90.00
_cell.angle_gamma   90.00
#
_symmetry.space_group_name_H-M   'P 1'
#
loop_
_entity.id
_entity.type
_entity.pdbx_description
1 polymer ?
#
loop_
_entity_poly.entity_id
_entity_poly.type
_entity_poly.pdbx_seq_one_letter_code
_entity_poly.pdbx_strand_id
1 'polypeptide(L)'
;MAEIYISNLPNKINENSLKKALTTHLQRIGLYAFTPKIVKGRGGPQAFVTVPSVELARTLVREYGEGSPLRISIKSKKLIIRLGNRPPYDLYMVMSLVEQQKKEVEQRNHVAHSDERLQLRRKAPKDGFPIIGFACGAWATENTDSRATIFNMRYELYRLGTIQFQPQSIEIDFEDPDELNELDDQFGNSTNFSMRIFNHTIREVSTDGRNNIYLYLHFAPRFYFKRRQTDMFLGERLTRDRVAGIDSDHEGYTGFSFVYKIMLSDSRDNSRIVHLASNHGLQVASKTIHSRPTSAPFIDSFVSVMRQIQNYGTFPFRCAFQLHALVSNGFLPPETVLKLLPKAKLLIRKAGEVKAAAILREFVADHINYTADGILDLFDEHAADLKEWTDEYFADEKKKHAHQINIHRVSVTPTGVFCYGPGWEASNRVLREYSEHQDHFLRVMFCEEDGDRFQYEFQVNSSKILQGQFLKRLDPEKGGALVIAGRRFEFLGFSSSSLKSQTCWYMAPFWHKGKLMNSEEVIKSLGDFSDLRNPGRFAARVGQAFSDTIGSATVEIDDEVVIDDIERYDSSGKKRNFTDGIGKVSFEMVERIWQTSDRIAQLRPTVFQIRYAGAKGMIVLDPYLPGTKICLRKSMIKFGGSTSRTIELCTWAKNLPMFLNRPLIKLLEDLGVKDKTFMDLQTDAIDRLREASRSTLQAAHYLKVKGISSASLKLPFLFESLRNLQVNYWEDPFLRRAFELSLLMELNDIKYRARVPVKEGVTLVGVVDETGYLLEGEVYVNREDDSQQPWPLTGRVLVTRSPVHHPGDVQFVNAVDVPHDSPLRLLRNTVVFSQNGDRPLPSMLSGGDLDGDLYNIIYDKRFLLPKNETPADYPSVNPVKLDRPITASDVANFFVEFIENDLVGLISTRHLMIADQKPRGVFDPDCLMLAEMASVAVDFPKSGHKVDRRLFPRSSRAKPDFLAPGPRVLTNLEQIKHEESREADDDEFMSQQPYYASKKILGKLYRSVNEQEFLNEIRRDLPAINGSLAGPKRLLERLYDFFKRTVAAAGIQYDIDKWSEEARQNQAEYENSMYNIMRDYSDTPWNSGLSEAEVFVGVIVGTKNKQSKRNRDNSAQMREEFDGLAESWVEYFKTGSREEILGRGMACLELAIREENRSEIRSWAWVVTSVVMGEVNKIQQERKRHAQRTVYSMRGGRVGR
;
A
#
# COMPACT_ATOMS: atom_id res chain seq x y z
N MET A 1 41.11 -6.03 5.89
CA MET A 1 40.41 -4.73 5.80
C MET A 1 41.39 -3.63 6.11
N ALA A 2 41.45 -2.57 5.30
CA ALA A 2 42.39 -1.48 5.53
C ALA A 2 41.70 -0.14 5.26
N GLU A 3 42.10 0.87 6.01
CA GLU A 3 41.77 2.25 5.73
C GLU A 3 43.01 2.91 5.13
N ILE A 4 42.84 3.68 4.06
CA ILE A 4 43.93 4.36 3.37
C ILE A 4 43.80 5.84 3.67
N TYR A 5 44.87 6.42 4.17
CA TYR A 5 44.92 7.83 4.50
C TYR A 5 45.48 8.63 3.32
N ILE A 6 44.72 9.63 2.88
CA ILE A 6 45.09 10.53 1.78
C ILE A 6 45.14 11.96 2.29
N SER A 7 46.27 12.64 2.11
CA SER A 7 46.44 14.06 2.42
C SER A 7 46.93 14.87 1.22
N ASN A 8 47.09 16.18 1.41
CA ASN A 8 47.36 17.17 0.35
C ASN A 8 46.24 17.29 -0.70
N LEU A 9 45.00 17.18 -0.25
CA LEU A 9 43.82 17.33 -1.10
C LEU A 9 43.56 18.81 -1.46
N PRO A 10 42.97 19.11 -2.63
CA PRO A 10 42.49 20.45 -2.95
C PRO A 10 41.41 20.93 -1.97
N ASN A 11 41.42 22.21 -1.58
CA ASN A 11 40.52 22.76 -0.54
C ASN A 11 39.01 22.58 -0.85
N LYS A 12 38.62 22.57 -2.13
CA LYS A 12 37.23 22.41 -2.60
C LYS A 12 36.90 21.01 -3.15
N ILE A 13 37.65 19.94 -2.78
CA ILE A 13 37.34 18.58 -3.26
C ILE A 13 36.24 17.90 -2.42
N ASN A 14 35.26 17.28 -3.09
CA ASN A 14 34.21 16.48 -2.46
C ASN A 14 34.47 14.96 -2.62
N GLU A 15 33.75 14.13 -1.85
CA GLU A 15 33.96 12.67 -1.81
C GLU A 15 33.80 12.01 -3.19
N ASN A 16 32.82 12.46 -3.98
CA ASN A 16 32.57 11.94 -5.34
C ASN A 16 33.70 12.28 -6.32
N SER A 17 34.20 13.52 -6.28
CA SER A 17 35.35 13.94 -7.11
C SER A 17 36.60 13.15 -6.77
N LEU A 18 36.83 12.92 -5.47
CA LEU A 18 37.94 12.08 -5.01
C LEU A 18 37.75 10.62 -5.46
N LYS A 19 36.54 10.06 -5.32
CA LYS A 19 36.21 8.71 -5.79
C LYS A 19 36.50 8.56 -7.28
N LYS A 20 36.05 9.51 -8.09
CA LYS A 20 36.26 9.51 -9.55
C LYS A 20 37.75 9.56 -9.90
N ALA A 21 38.50 10.46 -9.26
CA ALA A 21 39.94 10.60 -9.47
C ALA A 21 40.71 9.31 -9.13
N LEU A 22 40.31 8.59 -8.07
CA LEU A 22 40.96 7.35 -7.66
C LEU A 22 40.52 6.13 -8.49
N THR A 23 39.32 6.14 -9.07
CA THR A 23 38.69 4.97 -9.70
C THR A 23 39.58 4.32 -10.75
N THR A 24 40.07 5.06 -11.73
CA THR A 24 40.86 4.50 -12.84
C THR A 24 42.16 3.84 -12.35
N HIS A 25 42.81 4.44 -11.35
CA HIS A 25 44.05 3.91 -10.77
C HIS A 25 43.79 2.65 -9.95
N LEU A 26 42.73 2.66 -9.12
CA LEU A 26 42.35 1.52 -8.29
C LEU A 26 41.90 0.31 -9.13
N GLN A 27 41.19 0.54 -10.23
CA GLN A 27 40.77 -0.55 -11.11
C GLN A 27 41.93 -1.27 -11.80
N ARG A 28 43.06 -0.59 -12.03
CA ARG A 28 44.27 -1.20 -12.62
C ARG A 28 44.94 -2.21 -11.69
N ILE A 29 44.85 -1.98 -10.38
CA ILE A 29 45.37 -2.91 -9.37
C ILE A 29 44.33 -3.94 -8.91
N GLY A 30 43.24 -4.10 -9.67
CA GLY A 30 42.16 -5.05 -9.36
C GLY A 30 41.22 -4.62 -8.24
N LEU A 31 41.24 -3.35 -7.82
CA LEU A 31 40.35 -2.81 -6.79
C LEU A 31 39.16 -2.09 -7.44
N TYR A 32 37.98 -2.72 -7.35
CA TYR A 32 36.74 -2.28 -8.00
C TYR A 32 35.76 -1.60 -7.03
N ALA A 33 35.82 -1.93 -5.73
CA ALA A 33 34.94 -1.38 -4.71
C ALA A 33 35.72 -0.61 -3.62
N PHE A 34 35.38 0.66 -3.41
CA PHE A 34 35.91 1.50 -2.32
C PHE A 34 35.02 2.71 -2.05
N THR A 35 35.17 3.27 -0.85
CA THR A 35 34.45 4.49 -0.42
C THR A 35 35.42 5.47 0.23
N PRO A 36 35.60 6.67 -0.35
CA PRO A 36 36.34 7.76 0.30
C PRO A 36 35.44 8.54 1.27
N LYS A 37 36.01 8.97 2.40
CA LYS A 37 35.41 9.89 3.35
C LYS A 37 36.33 11.07 3.58
N ILE A 38 35.84 12.30 3.41
CA ILE A 38 36.66 13.51 3.60
C ILE A 38 36.40 14.10 4.99
N VAL A 39 37.46 14.49 5.68
CA VAL A 39 37.43 15.18 6.98
C VAL A 39 38.17 16.51 6.84
N LYS A 40 37.51 17.60 7.24
CA LYS A 40 38.12 18.94 7.28
C LYS A 40 38.78 19.15 8.65
N GLY A 41 40.09 19.41 8.68
CA GLY A 41 40.84 19.70 9.91
C GLY A 41 41.70 20.96 9.78
N ARG A 42 42.38 21.36 10.87
CA ARG A 42 43.24 22.57 10.93
C ARG A 42 44.38 22.59 9.89
N GLY A 43 44.74 21.44 9.30
CA GLY A 43 45.78 21.29 8.26
C GLY A 43 45.27 21.13 6.83
N GLY A 44 44.00 21.48 6.54
CA GLY A 44 43.35 21.28 5.24
C GLY A 44 42.56 19.97 5.14
N PRO A 45 41.89 19.69 4.01
CA PRO A 45 41.08 18.48 3.84
C PRO A 45 41.96 17.22 3.79
N GLN A 46 41.55 16.21 4.52
CA GLN A 46 42.15 14.86 4.55
C GLN A 46 41.07 13.85 4.15
N ALA A 47 41.45 12.72 3.57
CA ALA A 47 40.51 11.66 3.25
C ALA A 47 40.93 10.29 3.80
N PHE A 48 39.93 9.51 4.16
CA PHE A 48 40.03 8.12 4.57
C PHE A 48 39.31 7.28 3.52
N VAL A 49 40.05 6.43 2.82
CA VAL A 49 39.48 5.53 1.80
C VAL A 49 39.37 4.14 2.38
N THR A 50 38.14 3.68 2.55
CA THR A 50 37.84 2.33 3.02
C THR A 50 37.90 1.37 1.84
N VAL A 51 38.68 0.28 1.99
CA VAL A 51 38.89 -0.73 0.93
C VAL A 51 38.67 -2.16 1.44
N PRO A 52 38.26 -3.09 0.57
CA PRO A 52 37.86 -4.44 0.97
C PRO A 52 39.04 -5.35 1.38
N SER A 53 40.27 -5.08 0.93
CA SER A 53 41.45 -5.92 1.17
C SER A 53 42.68 -5.13 1.64
N VAL A 54 43.42 -5.68 2.61
CA VAL A 54 44.70 -5.10 3.08
C VAL A 54 45.79 -5.28 2.04
N GLU A 55 45.77 -6.39 1.33
CA GLU A 55 46.75 -6.68 0.27
C GLU A 55 46.61 -5.66 -0.86
N LEU A 56 45.38 -5.42 -1.34
CA LEU A 56 45.11 -4.39 -2.35
C LEU A 56 45.45 -2.98 -1.83
N ALA A 57 45.24 -2.70 -0.54
CA ALA A 57 45.65 -1.44 0.07
C ALA A 57 47.18 -1.26 0.07
N ARG A 58 47.93 -2.32 0.40
CA ARG A 58 49.40 -2.34 0.36
C ARG A 58 49.90 -2.18 -1.07
N THR A 59 49.25 -2.81 -2.05
CA THR A 59 49.54 -2.63 -3.48
C THR A 59 49.30 -1.19 -3.91
N LEU A 60 48.18 -0.56 -3.50
CA LEU A 60 47.93 0.85 -3.78
C LEU A 60 49.02 1.76 -3.21
N VAL A 61 49.41 1.56 -1.94
CA VAL A 61 50.47 2.36 -1.31
C VAL A 61 51.83 2.11 -1.96
N ARG A 62 52.12 0.88 -2.38
CA ARG A 62 53.38 0.56 -3.10
C ARG A 62 53.43 1.25 -4.47
N GLU A 63 52.34 1.20 -5.23
CA GLU A 63 52.30 1.76 -6.59
C GLU A 63 52.08 3.27 -6.61
N TYR A 64 51.34 3.85 -5.67
CA TYR A 64 50.90 5.25 -5.73
C TYR A 64 51.19 6.06 -4.44
N GLY A 65 51.83 5.44 -3.45
CA GLY A 65 52.11 6.06 -2.15
C GLY A 65 53.31 7.00 -2.12
N GLU A 66 53.65 7.43 -0.91
CA GLU A 66 54.72 8.39 -0.65
C GLU A 66 56.11 7.79 -0.96
N GLY A 67 56.60 8.08 -2.16
CA GLY A 67 57.89 7.57 -2.67
C GLY A 67 57.80 7.01 -4.09
N SER A 68 56.59 6.72 -4.58
CA SER A 68 56.38 6.24 -5.95
C SER A 68 56.59 7.35 -7.00
N PRO A 69 57.12 7.03 -8.21
CA PRO A 69 57.13 7.94 -9.35
C PRO A 69 55.73 8.15 -9.97
N LEU A 70 54.76 7.28 -9.69
CA LEU A 70 53.41 7.27 -10.28
C LEU A 70 52.35 7.98 -9.41
N ARG A 71 52.72 8.94 -8.57
CA ARG A 71 51.77 9.59 -7.63
C ARG A 71 50.55 10.16 -8.35
N ILE A 72 49.37 9.86 -7.80
CA ILE A 72 48.09 10.40 -8.28
C ILE A 72 48.08 11.91 -8.03
N SER A 73 47.74 12.68 -9.05
CA SER A 73 47.66 14.15 -8.98
C SER A 73 46.24 14.62 -9.24
N ILE A 74 45.73 15.53 -8.40
CA ILE A 74 44.41 16.16 -8.57
C ILE A 74 44.61 17.68 -8.54
N LYS A 75 44.19 18.39 -9.60
CA LYS A 75 44.35 19.85 -9.74
C LYS A 75 45.77 20.32 -9.41
N SER A 76 46.77 19.67 -10.01
CA SER A 76 48.21 19.95 -9.82
C SER A 76 48.78 19.68 -8.42
N LYS A 77 48.00 19.17 -7.46
CA LYS A 77 48.50 18.66 -6.18
C LYS A 77 48.74 17.15 -6.25
N LYS A 78 49.96 16.72 -5.90
CA LYS A 78 50.30 15.31 -5.73
C LYS A 78 49.73 14.80 -4.40
N LEU A 79 48.90 13.78 -4.47
CA LEU A 79 48.32 13.16 -3.28
C LEU A 79 49.40 12.44 -2.47
N ILE A 80 49.28 12.51 -1.15
CA ILE A 80 50.11 11.72 -0.25
C ILE A 80 49.23 10.57 0.26
N ILE A 81 49.51 9.35 -0.21
CA ILE A 81 48.74 8.14 0.10
C ILE A 81 49.56 7.28 1.06
N ARG A 82 49.00 6.97 2.24
CA ARG A 82 49.61 6.14 3.27
C ARG A 82 48.62 5.08 3.74
N LEU A 83 49.14 3.99 4.29
CA LEU A 83 48.30 3.06 5.03
C LEU A 83 47.81 3.76 6.31
N GLY A 84 46.52 3.64 6.62
CA GLY A 84 45.97 4.13 7.87
C GLY A 84 46.45 3.26 9.05
N ASN A 85 46.76 3.92 10.18
CA ASN A 85 47.18 3.25 11.41
C ASN A 85 45.99 2.82 12.29
N ARG A 86 44.75 3.03 11.84
CA ARG A 86 43.52 2.69 12.56
C ARG A 86 42.72 1.67 11.76
N PRO A 87 42.02 0.74 12.42
CA PRO A 87 41.04 -0.10 11.75
C PRO A 87 39.92 0.77 11.16
N PRO A 88 39.29 0.36 10.05
CA PRO A 88 38.21 1.11 9.42
C PRO A 88 37.07 1.37 10.41
N TYR A 89 36.56 2.61 10.42
CA TYR A 89 35.57 3.08 11.39
C TYR A 89 34.20 2.39 11.26
N ASP A 90 33.89 1.81 10.09
CA ASP A 90 32.59 1.19 9.79
C ASP A 90 32.80 -0.21 9.17
N LEU A 91 32.71 -1.24 10.02
CA LEU A 91 32.92 -2.64 9.62
C LEU A 91 31.89 -3.13 8.58
N TYR A 92 30.63 -2.69 8.69
CA TYR A 92 29.55 -3.13 7.80
C TYR A 92 29.67 -2.51 6.42
N MET A 93 30.15 -1.27 6.34
CA MET A 93 30.57 -0.67 5.07
C MET A 93 31.66 -1.50 4.40
N VAL A 94 32.65 -1.98 5.17
CA VAL A 94 33.70 -2.86 4.62
C VAL A 94 33.10 -4.18 4.11
N MET A 95 32.20 -4.81 4.86
CA MET A 95 31.52 -6.03 4.43
C MET A 95 30.78 -5.83 3.11
N SER A 96 30.05 -4.71 2.99
CA SER A 96 29.38 -4.32 1.74
C SER A 96 30.37 -4.18 0.59
N LEU A 97 31.50 -3.50 0.81
CA LEU A 97 32.53 -3.31 -0.21
C LEU A 97 33.19 -4.63 -0.62
N VAL A 98 33.38 -5.58 0.30
CA VAL A 98 33.91 -6.92 -0.01
C VAL A 98 32.98 -7.66 -0.96
N GLU A 99 31.67 -7.61 -0.72
CA GLU A 99 30.69 -8.23 -1.61
C GLU A 99 30.62 -7.55 -2.98
N GLN A 100 30.64 -6.22 -3.01
CA GLN A 100 30.69 -5.47 -4.27
C GLN A 100 31.95 -5.82 -5.08
N GLN A 101 33.11 -5.94 -4.40
CA GLN A 101 34.36 -6.35 -5.02
C GLN A 101 34.26 -7.75 -5.63
N LYS A 102 33.69 -8.74 -4.92
CA LYS A 102 33.51 -10.10 -5.43
C LYS A 102 32.62 -10.13 -6.67
N LYS A 103 31.46 -9.48 -6.62
CA LYS A 103 30.51 -9.42 -7.74
C LYS A 103 31.15 -8.80 -9.00
N GLU A 104 31.89 -7.70 -8.85
CA GLU A 104 32.59 -7.06 -9.98
C GLU A 104 33.68 -7.95 -10.58
N VAL A 105 34.40 -8.71 -9.77
CA VAL A 105 35.40 -9.69 -10.25
C VAL A 105 34.72 -10.83 -11.02
N GLU A 106 33.67 -11.42 -10.46
CA GLU A 106 32.91 -12.52 -11.08
C GLU A 106 32.32 -12.09 -12.43
N GLN A 107 31.68 -10.93 -12.50
CA GLN A 107 31.12 -10.39 -13.74
C GLN A 107 32.19 -10.19 -14.82
N ARG A 108 33.37 -9.66 -14.45
CA ARG A 108 34.47 -9.45 -15.40
C ARG A 108 35.11 -10.75 -15.86
N ASN A 109 35.19 -11.75 -14.99
CA ASN A 109 35.68 -13.09 -15.34
C ASN A 109 34.70 -13.82 -16.27
N HIS A 110 33.39 -13.68 -16.06
CA HIS A 110 32.37 -14.22 -16.96
C HIS A 110 32.43 -13.59 -18.35
N VAL A 111 32.62 -12.27 -18.44
CA VAL A 111 32.77 -11.56 -19.72
C VAL A 111 34.04 -11.99 -20.47
N ALA A 112 35.11 -12.34 -19.75
CA ALA A 112 36.36 -12.81 -20.35
C ALA A 112 36.31 -14.26 -20.90
N HIS A 113 35.21 -15.00 -20.74
CA HIS A 113 35.01 -16.34 -21.31
C HIS A 113 33.96 -16.39 -22.43
N SER A 114 33.37 -15.25 -22.79
CA SER A 114 32.39 -15.14 -23.88
C SER A 114 32.83 -14.04 -24.85
N ASP A 115 33.87 -14.29 -25.65
CA ASP A 115 34.33 -13.34 -26.67
C ASP A 115 33.84 -13.74 -28.07
N GLU A 116 33.14 -12.80 -28.74
CA GLU A 116 33.33 -12.37 -30.15
C GLU A 116 32.13 -11.61 -30.77
N ARG A 117 31.01 -11.36 -30.06
CA ARG A 117 29.89 -10.56 -30.64
C ARG A 117 29.44 -9.31 -29.88
N LEU A 118 30.13 -8.87 -28.83
CA LEU A 118 29.66 -7.76 -27.98
C LEU A 118 30.71 -6.67 -27.70
N GLN A 119 31.55 -6.32 -28.69
CA GLN A 119 32.51 -5.21 -28.56
C GLN A 119 31.97 -3.82 -28.94
N LEU A 120 30.71 -3.51 -28.59
CA LEU A 120 30.16 -2.14 -28.66
C LEU A 120 29.31 -1.80 -27.43
N ARG A 121 29.77 -2.13 -26.21
CA ARG A 121 29.20 -1.58 -24.97
C ARG A 121 30.14 -0.54 -24.35
N ARG A 122 30.13 0.68 -24.90
CA ARG A 122 30.70 1.85 -24.22
C ARG A 122 29.82 2.19 -23.01
N LYS A 123 30.41 2.19 -21.81
CA LYS A 123 29.77 2.63 -20.56
C LYS A 123 29.14 4.01 -20.75
N ALA A 124 27.91 4.16 -20.24
CA ALA A 124 27.22 5.44 -20.12
C ALA A 124 28.14 6.52 -19.50
N PRO A 125 27.98 7.80 -19.88
CA PRO A 125 28.69 8.87 -19.19
C PRO A 125 28.19 8.89 -17.74
N LYS A 126 29.09 8.63 -16.78
CA LYS A 126 28.76 8.64 -15.35
C LYS A 126 28.37 10.04 -14.83
N ASP A 127 28.61 11.07 -15.64
CA ASP A 127 28.39 12.48 -15.31
C ASP A 127 27.05 13.01 -15.86
N GLY A 128 26.13 12.13 -16.30
CA GLY A 128 24.86 12.53 -16.93
C GLY A 128 25.05 13.09 -18.34
N PHE A 129 23.97 13.63 -18.90
CA PHE A 129 23.96 14.29 -20.20
C PHE A 129 23.67 15.79 -20.01
N PRO A 130 24.42 16.69 -20.64
CA PRO A 130 24.19 18.13 -20.51
C PRO A 130 22.88 18.53 -21.20
N ILE A 131 22.14 19.41 -20.54
CA ILE A 131 20.88 19.98 -21.04
C ILE A 131 20.95 21.51 -21.04
N ILE A 132 20.22 22.12 -21.95
CA ILE A 132 20.11 23.59 -22.07
C ILE A 132 18.81 24.15 -21.49
N GLY A 133 17.89 23.28 -21.11
CA GLY A 133 16.62 23.66 -20.50
C GLY A 133 15.60 22.54 -20.54
N PHE A 134 14.38 22.86 -20.11
CA PHE A 134 13.23 21.99 -20.25
C PHE A 134 11.96 22.80 -20.53
N ALA A 135 10.94 22.12 -21.02
CA ALA A 135 9.59 22.65 -21.12
C ALA A 135 8.59 21.60 -20.63
N CYS A 136 7.44 22.01 -20.11
CA CYS A 136 6.36 21.11 -19.71
C CYS A 136 5.04 21.48 -20.39
N GLY A 137 4.18 20.48 -20.56
CA GLY A 137 2.90 20.64 -21.24
C GLY A 137 2.09 19.35 -21.31
N ALA A 138 1.27 19.23 -22.34
CA ALA A 138 0.42 18.07 -22.61
C ALA A 138 0.46 17.67 -24.08
N TRP A 139 0.13 16.40 -24.37
CA TRP A 139 -0.08 15.94 -25.74
C TRP A 139 -1.43 16.43 -26.28
N ALA A 140 -1.48 16.67 -27.60
CA ALA A 140 -2.69 16.99 -28.35
C ALA A 140 -2.62 16.42 -29.77
N THR A 141 -3.77 16.33 -30.45
CA THR A 141 -3.93 15.88 -31.84
C THR A 141 -4.63 16.95 -32.68
N GLU A 142 -4.29 17.02 -33.99
CA GLU A 142 -4.86 18.00 -34.92
C GLU A 142 -5.90 17.36 -35.86
N ASN A 143 -6.83 18.19 -36.38
CA ASN A 143 -7.93 17.81 -37.28
C ASN A 143 -7.51 17.38 -38.71
N THR A 144 -6.23 17.13 -39.00
CA THR A 144 -5.78 16.78 -40.36
C THR A 144 -5.26 15.35 -40.44
N ASP A 145 -5.37 14.70 -41.61
CA ASP A 145 -4.95 13.33 -41.96
C ASP A 145 -3.50 12.92 -41.58
N SER A 146 -2.75 13.80 -40.92
CA SER A 146 -1.41 13.53 -40.41
C SER A 146 -1.46 12.90 -39.00
N ARG A 147 -0.89 11.71 -38.84
CA ARG A 147 -0.66 11.02 -37.54
C ARG A 147 0.38 11.74 -36.64
N ALA A 148 0.55 13.06 -36.76
CA ALA A 148 1.58 13.80 -36.05
C ALA A 148 1.13 14.18 -34.63
N THR A 149 1.98 13.95 -33.64
CA THR A 149 1.68 14.26 -32.24
C THR A 149 2.03 15.72 -31.94
N ILE A 150 1.14 16.49 -31.32
CA ILE A 150 1.41 17.88 -30.94
C ILE A 150 1.80 17.95 -29.47
N PHE A 151 2.95 18.56 -29.17
CA PHE A 151 3.32 18.99 -27.82
C PHE A 151 2.78 20.40 -27.57
N ASN A 152 1.72 20.51 -26.78
CA ASN A 152 1.17 21.80 -26.36
C ASN A 152 1.94 22.32 -25.14
N MET A 153 2.90 23.21 -25.39
CA MET A 153 3.81 23.73 -24.38
C MET A 153 3.10 24.76 -23.49
N ARG A 154 3.28 24.65 -22.18
CA ARG A 154 2.66 25.56 -21.19
C ARG A 154 3.69 26.41 -20.47
N TYR A 155 4.85 25.83 -20.18
CA TYR A 155 5.95 26.50 -19.50
C TYR A 155 7.26 26.05 -20.14
N GLU A 156 8.22 26.97 -20.24
CA GLU A 156 9.56 26.73 -20.78
C GLU A 156 10.61 27.48 -19.95
N LEU A 157 11.72 26.81 -19.66
CA LEU A 157 12.85 27.38 -18.96
C LEU A 157 14.16 26.99 -19.66
N TYR A 158 14.90 28.00 -20.10
CA TYR A 158 16.25 27.85 -20.64
C TYR A 158 17.28 28.02 -19.52
N ARG A 159 17.74 26.89 -18.97
CA ARG A 159 18.76 26.86 -17.93
C ARG A 159 19.68 25.66 -18.13
N LEU A 160 20.98 25.89 -18.05
CA LEU A 160 21.98 24.83 -18.14
C LEU A 160 21.80 23.85 -16.98
N GLY A 161 21.92 22.57 -17.29
CA GLY A 161 21.77 21.52 -16.32
C GLY A 161 22.32 20.18 -16.80
N THR A 162 22.05 19.15 -16.03
CA THR A 162 22.44 17.77 -16.34
C THR A 162 21.28 16.83 -16.06
N ILE A 163 20.95 15.96 -17.02
CA ILE A 163 20.04 14.83 -16.83
C ILE A 163 20.83 13.56 -16.54
N GLN A 164 20.48 12.86 -15.46
CA GLN A 164 21.13 11.63 -15.04
C GLN A 164 20.12 10.52 -14.82
N PHE A 165 20.33 9.40 -15.51
CA PHE A 165 19.57 8.16 -15.31
C PHE A 165 20.17 7.40 -14.12
N GLN A 166 19.37 7.26 -13.07
CA GLN A 166 19.62 6.41 -11.91
C GLN A 166 18.84 5.10 -12.07
N PRO A 167 19.17 4.05 -11.28
CA PRO A 167 18.49 2.76 -11.38
C PRO A 167 16.96 2.83 -11.28
N GLN A 168 16.42 3.77 -10.50
CA GLN A 168 14.98 3.87 -10.22
C GLN A 168 14.36 5.24 -10.55
N SER A 169 15.17 6.21 -10.98
CA SER A 169 14.71 7.56 -11.28
C SER A 169 15.59 8.25 -12.31
N ILE A 170 15.08 9.32 -12.90
CA ILE A 170 15.83 10.31 -13.64
C ILE A 170 15.95 11.53 -12.73
N GLU A 171 17.17 11.94 -12.43
CA GLU A 171 17.44 13.22 -11.74
C GLU A 171 17.89 14.25 -12.76
N ILE A 172 17.28 15.44 -12.71
CA ILE A 172 17.66 16.57 -13.53
C ILE A 172 18.06 17.71 -12.60
N ASP A 173 19.33 18.07 -12.65
CA ASP A 173 19.92 19.13 -11.84
C ASP A 173 20.15 20.36 -12.71
N PHE A 174 19.71 21.52 -12.25
CA PHE A 174 19.95 22.80 -12.91
C PHE A 174 20.90 23.65 -12.06
N GLU A 175 21.89 24.25 -12.70
CA GLU A 175 22.93 25.06 -12.06
C GLU A 175 22.72 26.55 -12.39
N ASP A 176 23.02 27.44 -11.45
CA ASP A 176 23.17 28.87 -11.71
C ASP A 176 24.60 29.17 -12.22
N PRO A 177 24.76 29.78 -13.41
CA PRO A 177 26.06 30.24 -13.86
C PRO A 177 26.68 31.32 -12.97
N ASP A 178 25.87 32.12 -12.25
CA ASP A 178 26.31 33.35 -11.57
C ASP A 178 26.69 33.16 -10.08
N GLU A 179 26.49 31.97 -9.49
CA GLU A 179 26.87 31.64 -8.10
C GLU A 179 28.39 31.54 -7.84
N LEU A 180 29.23 31.90 -8.82
CA LEU A 180 30.67 32.09 -8.63
C LEU A 180 31.02 33.45 -7.98
N ASN A 181 30.07 34.36 -7.84
CA ASN A 181 30.26 35.66 -7.16
C ASN A 181 29.70 35.63 -5.73
N GLU A 182 30.60 35.42 -4.76
CA GLU A 182 30.36 35.17 -3.33
C GLU A 182 29.84 36.40 -2.51
N LEU A 183 28.80 37.14 -2.92
CA LEU A 183 28.41 38.36 -2.18
C LEU A 183 26.94 38.57 -1.74
N ASP A 184 25.97 37.72 -2.11
CA ASP A 184 24.54 37.94 -1.71
C ASP A 184 23.95 36.89 -0.76
N ASP A 185 24.78 36.06 -0.13
CA ASP A 185 24.34 34.86 0.62
C ASP A 185 23.93 35.13 2.08
N GLN A 186 23.45 36.34 2.42
CA GLN A 186 22.87 36.62 3.74
C GLN A 186 21.37 36.27 3.84
N PHE A 187 20.69 36.03 2.71
CA PHE A 187 19.25 35.74 2.68
C PHE A 187 18.87 34.31 2.23
N GLY A 188 19.84 33.43 1.95
CA GLY A 188 19.62 31.98 1.83
C GLY A 188 18.79 31.51 0.62
N ASN A 189 18.72 32.30 -0.46
CA ASN A 189 18.07 31.91 -1.71
C ASN A 189 19.10 31.39 -2.74
N SER A 190 19.52 30.13 -2.62
CA SER A 190 20.17 29.46 -3.76
C SER A 190 19.10 29.21 -4.84
N THR A 191 19.36 29.64 -6.07
CA THR A 191 18.43 29.49 -7.21
C THR A 191 18.53 28.10 -7.84
N ASN A 192 19.46 27.25 -7.38
CA ASN A 192 19.65 25.91 -7.90
C ASN A 192 18.46 25.02 -7.52
N PHE A 193 17.90 24.31 -8.50
CA PHE A 193 16.82 23.37 -8.28
C PHE A 193 17.10 22.03 -8.94
N SER A 194 16.38 21.01 -8.50
CA SER A 194 16.46 19.67 -9.05
C SER A 194 15.07 19.07 -9.20
N MET A 195 14.88 18.34 -10.29
CA MET A 195 13.68 17.58 -10.60
C MET A 195 14.00 16.09 -10.54
N ARG A 196 13.14 15.33 -9.86
CA ARG A 196 13.24 13.87 -9.77
C ARG A 196 12.01 13.23 -10.38
N ILE A 197 12.21 12.36 -11.36
CA ILE A 197 11.18 11.60 -12.05
C ILE A 197 11.44 10.12 -11.75
N PHE A 198 10.51 9.40 -11.12
CA PHE A 198 10.74 7.98 -10.89
C PHE A 198 10.44 7.17 -12.16
N ASN A 199 11.18 6.09 -12.40
CA ASN A 199 11.04 5.32 -13.63
C ASN A 199 9.64 4.70 -13.76
N HIS A 200 8.98 4.37 -12.65
CA HIS A 200 7.61 3.81 -12.66
C HIS A 200 6.52 4.83 -13.01
N THR A 201 6.87 6.13 -13.03
CA THR A 201 5.93 7.21 -13.40
C THR A 201 5.97 7.49 -14.89
N ILE A 202 6.94 6.94 -15.63
CA ILE A 202 7.14 7.19 -17.05
C ILE A 202 6.29 6.20 -17.86
N ARG A 203 5.28 6.71 -18.55
CA ARG A 203 4.46 5.95 -19.51
C ARG A 203 5.27 5.62 -20.76
N GLU A 204 5.92 6.63 -21.32
CA GLU A 204 6.66 6.51 -22.57
C GLU A 204 7.79 7.54 -22.59
N VAL A 205 8.94 7.15 -23.15
CA VAL A 205 9.99 8.07 -23.56
C VAL A 205 9.89 8.23 -25.08
N SER A 206 9.59 9.44 -25.55
CA SER A 206 9.51 9.74 -26.98
C SER A 206 10.68 10.61 -27.43
N THR A 207 11.06 10.48 -28.70
CA THR A 207 12.11 11.31 -29.32
C THR A 207 11.64 11.85 -30.66
N ASP A 208 12.04 13.09 -30.98
CA ASP A 208 11.87 13.73 -32.28
C ASP A 208 13.08 13.49 -33.22
N GLY A 209 14.06 12.70 -32.77
CA GLY A 209 15.31 12.43 -33.50
C GLY A 209 16.27 13.62 -33.59
N ARG A 210 15.97 14.74 -32.91
CA ARG A 210 16.79 15.97 -32.88
C ARG A 210 17.38 16.16 -31.48
N ASN A 211 17.27 17.36 -30.92
CA ASN A 211 17.84 17.72 -29.62
C ASN A 211 16.87 17.51 -28.45
N ASN A 212 15.70 16.91 -28.65
CA ASN A 212 14.68 16.83 -27.61
C ASN A 212 14.33 15.39 -27.24
N ILE A 213 14.07 15.21 -25.96
CA ILE A 213 13.49 13.99 -25.40
C ILE A 213 12.22 14.36 -24.67
N TYR A 214 11.16 13.60 -24.88
CA TYR A 214 9.87 13.82 -24.26
C TYR A 214 9.63 12.68 -23.26
N LEU A 215 9.45 13.05 -22.00
CA LEU A 215 9.08 12.13 -20.95
C LEU A 215 7.58 12.27 -20.73
N TYR A 216 6.81 11.29 -21.17
CA TYR A 216 5.38 11.23 -20.90
C TYR A 216 5.15 10.51 -19.57
N LEU A 217 4.60 11.24 -18.60
CA LEU A 217 4.47 10.81 -17.21
C LEU A 217 3.02 10.50 -16.88
N HIS A 218 2.82 9.62 -15.89
CA HIS A 218 1.56 9.46 -15.20
C HIS A 218 1.25 10.71 -14.36
N PHE A 219 2.23 11.28 -13.66
CA PHE A 219 2.01 12.41 -12.75
C PHE A 219 3.23 13.33 -12.71
N ALA A 220 3.05 14.50 -12.10
CA ALA A 220 4.08 15.52 -12.02
C ALA A 220 5.35 15.01 -11.29
N PRO A 221 6.55 15.44 -11.70
CA PRO A 221 7.81 15.16 -11.01
C PRO A 221 7.88 15.72 -9.59
N ARG A 222 8.86 15.25 -8.81
CA ARG A 222 9.21 15.89 -7.53
C ARG A 222 10.22 17.02 -7.75
N PHE A 223 9.94 18.18 -7.18
CA PHE A 223 10.78 19.38 -7.29
C PHE A 223 11.42 19.74 -5.96
N TYR A 224 12.69 20.17 -6.03
CA TYR A 224 13.47 20.56 -4.87
C TYR A 224 14.30 21.81 -5.15
N PHE A 225 14.35 22.75 -4.21
CA PHE A 225 15.39 23.78 -4.18
C PHE A 225 16.59 23.30 -3.38
N LYS A 226 17.80 23.51 -3.88
CA LYS A 226 19.02 23.21 -3.13
C LYS A 226 19.34 24.39 -2.22
N ARG A 227 19.69 24.11 -0.97
CA ARG A 227 20.09 25.12 0.02
C ARG A 227 21.39 24.69 0.69
N ARG A 228 22.30 25.64 0.93
CA ARG A 228 23.45 25.41 1.81
C ARG A 228 23.08 25.90 3.20
N GLN A 229 23.22 25.03 4.19
CA GLN A 229 23.00 25.35 5.58
C GLN A 229 24.32 25.18 6.34
N THR A 230 24.76 26.25 7.00
CA THR A 230 25.96 26.26 7.84
C THR A 230 25.59 25.84 9.26
N ASP A 231 26.03 24.66 9.69
CA ASP A 231 25.87 24.19 11.07
C ASP A 231 27.14 24.54 11.88
N MET A 232 26.96 25.17 13.04
CA MET A 232 28.04 25.62 13.93
C MET A 232 28.97 24.47 14.38
N PHE A 233 28.47 23.22 14.44
CA PHE A 233 29.21 22.05 14.93
C PHE A 233 29.54 21.03 13.84
N LEU A 234 28.78 21.00 12.74
CA LEU A 234 28.91 19.99 11.68
C LEU A 234 29.41 20.54 10.33
N GLY A 235 29.59 21.86 10.21
CA GLY A 235 30.01 22.53 8.98
C GLY A 235 28.86 22.76 7.98
N GLU A 236 29.20 23.19 6.77
CA GLU A 236 28.23 23.36 5.67
C GLU A 236 27.62 22.01 5.24
N ARG A 237 26.28 21.93 5.24
CA ARG A 237 25.50 20.84 4.69
C ARG A 237 24.63 21.34 3.55
N LEU A 238 24.59 20.58 2.46
CA LEU A 238 23.58 20.77 1.41
C LEU A 238 22.28 20.12 1.88
N THR A 239 21.23 20.91 1.99
CA THR A 239 19.86 20.47 2.24
C THR A 239 19.00 20.77 1.02
N ARG A 240 17.85 20.10 0.90
CA ARG A 240 16.86 20.38 -0.16
C ARG A 240 15.57 20.87 0.47
N ASP A 241 14.89 21.84 -0.12
CA ASP A 241 13.52 22.18 0.22
C ASP A 241 12.58 21.51 -0.78
N ARG A 242 11.62 20.69 -0.32
CA ARG A 242 10.56 20.13 -1.17
C ARG A 242 9.59 21.24 -1.57
N VAL A 243 9.31 21.36 -2.87
CA VAL A 243 8.43 22.41 -3.42
C VAL A 243 7.52 21.85 -4.51
N ALA A 244 6.49 22.63 -4.85
CA ALA A 244 5.46 22.27 -5.83
C ALA A 244 5.78 22.68 -7.26
N GLY A 245 6.66 23.66 -7.42
CA GLY A 245 7.12 24.16 -8.70
C GLY A 245 8.53 24.71 -8.57
N ILE A 246 9.11 25.10 -9.71
CA ILE A 246 10.46 25.65 -9.79
C ILE A 246 10.43 27.18 -9.58
N ASP A 247 9.31 27.80 -9.92
CA ASP A 247 8.96 29.18 -9.61
C ASP A 247 7.43 29.27 -9.49
N SER A 248 6.92 30.47 -9.20
CA SER A 248 5.49 30.71 -9.03
C SER A 248 4.66 30.51 -10.31
N ASP A 249 5.27 30.67 -11.48
CA ASP A 249 4.58 30.51 -12.76
C ASP A 249 4.45 29.01 -13.09
N HIS A 250 5.56 28.26 -12.98
CA HIS A 250 5.58 26.82 -13.16
C HIS A 250 4.65 26.10 -12.18
N GLU A 251 4.56 26.53 -10.92
CA GLU A 251 3.64 25.97 -9.92
C GLU A 251 2.19 25.96 -10.42
N GLY A 252 1.76 26.99 -11.17
CA GLY A 252 0.41 27.08 -11.74
C GLY A 252 0.08 26.02 -12.79
N TYR A 253 1.09 25.48 -13.49
CA TYR A 253 0.91 24.51 -14.57
C TYR A 253 1.30 23.08 -14.19
N THR A 254 2.08 22.90 -13.11
CA THR A 254 2.72 21.63 -12.77
C THR A 254 1.71 20.50 -12.58
N GLY A 255 0.63 20.73 -11.83
CA GLY A 255 -0.41 19.73 -11.59
C GLY A 255 -1.18 19.27 -12.83
N PHE A 256 -1.04 19.97 -13.95
CA PHE A 256 -1.73 19.69 -15.21
C PHE A 256 -0.79 19.23 -16.34
N SER A 257 0.53 19.29 -16.11
CA SER A 257 1.53 19.08 -17.16
C SER A 257 2.22 17.74 -16.95
N PHE A 258 1.93 16.77 -17.83
CA PHE A 258 2.44 15.41 -17.71
C PHE A 258 3.43 15.04 -18.82
N VAL A 259 3.75 15.97 -19.72
CA VAL A 259 4.77 15.79 -20.76
C VAL A 259 5.90 16.77 -20.48
N TYR A 260 7.10 16.24 -20.26
CA TYR A 260 8.32 17.02 -20.03
C TYR A 260 9.27 16.87 -21.22
N LYS A 261 9.46 17.97 -21.95
CA LYS A 261 10.43 18.10 -23.03
C LYS A 261 11.77 18.52 -22.44
N ILE A 262 12.77 17.64 -22.51
CA ILE A 262 14.14 17.91 -22.08
C ILE A 262 14.97 18.30 -23.30
N MET A 263 15.59 19.47 -23.25
CA MET A 263 16.39 20.02 -24.34
C MET A 263 17.87 19.67 -24.14
N LEU A 264 18.38 18.73 -24.93
CA LEU A 264 19.77 18.28 -24.87
C LEU A 264 20.71 19.32 -25.49
N SER A 265 21.91 19.44 -24.94
CA SER A 265 22.96 20.27 -25.55
C SER A 265 23.55 19.66 -26.83
N ASP A 266 23.48 18.33 -27.01
CA ASP A 266 24.02 17.61 -28.16
C ASP A 266 23.00 16.59 -28.70
N SER A 267 22.68 16.67 -30.00
CA SER A 267 21.76 15.74 -30.69
C SER A 267 22.21 14.28 -30.58
N ARG A 268 23.52 14.03 -30.52
CA ARG A 268 24.08 12.67 -30.50
C ARG A 268 23.71 11.92 -29.23
N ASP A 269 23.44 12.62 -28.14
CA ASP A 269 23.05 12.04 -26.86
C ASP A 269 21.63 11.47 -26.86
N ASN A 270 20.80 11.86 -27.82
CA ASN A 270 19.43 11.36 -27.98
C ASN A 270 19.40 9.83 -28.13
N SER A 271 20.19 9.30 -29.08
CA SER A 271 20.30 7.85 -29.32
C SER A 271 20.79 7.08 -28.09
N ARG A 272 21.67 7.69 -27.29
CA ARG A 272 22.25 7.09 -26.08
C ARG A 272 21.23 7.04 -24.95
N ILE A 273 20.45 8.11 -24.78
CA ILE A 273 19.40 8.18 -23.76
C ILE A 273 18.26 7.21 -24.09
N VAL A 274 17.83 7.13 -25.35
CA VAL A 274 16.83 6.15 -25.80
C VAL A 274 17.27 4.72 -25.51
N HIS A 275 18.53 4.39 -25.81
CA HIS A 275 19.10 3.09 -25.49
C HIS A 275 19.16 2.84 -23.97
N LEU A 276 19.50 3.85 -23.17
CA LEU A 276 19.50 3.74 -21.71
C LEU A 276 18.11 3.55 -21.12
N ALA A 277 17.10 4.29 -21.62
CA ALA A 277 15.71 4.14 -21.21
C ALA A 277 15.23 2.71 -21.49
N SER A 278 15.51 2.18 -22.68
CA SER A 278 15.17 0.79 -23.05
C SER A 278 15.83 -0.25 -22.11
N ASN A 279 17.10 -0.02 -21.72
CA ASN A 279 17.80 -0.90 -20.79
C ASN A 279 17.25 -0.87 -19.35
N HIS A 280 16.52 0.20 -18.97
CA HIS A 280 15.80 0.32 -17.69
C HIS A 280 14.34 -0.15 -17.81
N GLY A 281 13.99 -0.88 -18.88
CA GLY A 281 12.64 -1.41 -19.10
C GLY A 281 11.60 -0.36 -19.46
N LEU A 282 11.99 0.87 -19.82
CA LEU A 282 11.07 1.92 -20.22
C LEU A 282 10.61 1.71 -21.67
N GLN A 283 9.32 1.95 -21.93
CA GLN A 283 8.80 1.97 -23.30
C GLN A 283 9.35 3.18 -24.05
N VAL A 284 9.96 2.93 -25.21
CA VAL A 284 10.51 3.99 -26.06
C VAL A 284 9.82 3.99 -27.41
N ALA A 285 9.38 5.17 -27.85
CA ALA A 285 8.77 5.38 -29.15
C ALA A 285 9.46 6.50 -29.94
N SER A 286 9.56 6.33 -31.25
CA SER A 286 9.96 7.40 -32.17
C SER A 286 8.69 8.02 -32.76
N LYS A 287 8.47 9.31 -32.55
CA LYS A 287 7.25 10.01 -33.00
C LYS A 287 7.61 11.29 -33.75
N THR A 288 6.82 11.63 -34.78
CA THR A 288 6.89 12.96 -35.40
C THR A 288 6.13 13.93 -34.50
N ILE A 289 6.88 14.82 -33.84
CA ILE A 289 6.33 15.73 -32.83
C ILE A 289 6.41 17.18 -33.32
N HIS A 290 5.28 17.87 -33.33
CA HIS A 290 5.20 19.31 -33.55
C HIS A 290 5.02 20.03 -32.22
N SER A 291 5.90 20.97 -31.88
CA SER A 291 5.72 21.82 -30.70
C SER A 291 4.85 23.02 -31.03
N ARG A 292 3.78 23.23 -30.27
CA ARG A 292 2.98 24.44 -30.32
C ARG A 292 3.40 25.35 -29.16
N PRO A 293 3.79 26.62 -29.43
CA PRO A 293 4.26 27.54 -28.39
C PRO A 293 3.15 27.90 -27.41
N THR A 294 3.54 28.38 -26.23
CA THR A 294 2.66 28.81 -25.14
C THR A 294 1.57 29.74 -25.67
N SER A 295 0.36 29.22 -25.77
CA SER A 295 -0.80 30.04 -26.05
C SER A 295 -1.41 30.47 -24.71
N ALA A 296 -1.61 31.77 -24.52
CA ALA A 296 -2.39 32.36 -23.43
C ALA A 296 -3.76 31.71 -23.07
N PRO A 297 -4.47 30.92 -23.92
CA PRO A 297 -5.80 30.40 -23.60
C PRO A 297 -5.92 29.40 -22.44
N PHE A 298 -4.87 28.71 -21.95
CA PHE A 298 -5.10 27.63 -20.97
C PHE A 298 -5.65 28.16 -19.64
N ILE A 299 -4.99 29.17 -19.04
CA ILE A 299 -5.43 29.75 -17.77
C ILE A 299 -6.80 30.40 -17.95
N ASP A 300 -6.99 31.18 -19.02
CA ASP A 300 -8.27 31.84 -19.29
C ASP A 300 -9.40 30.84 -19.49
N SER A 301 -9.15 29.76 -20.24
CA SER A 301 -10.11 28.68 -20.47
C SER A 301 -10.36 27.91 -19.18
N PHE A 302 -9.34 27.60 -18.40
CA PHE A 302 -9.47 26.96 -17.09
C PHE A 302 -10.31 27.81 -16.14
N VAL A 303 -10.00 29.09 -16.00
CA VAL A 303 -10.77 30.05 -15.20
C VAL A 303 -12.21 30.15 -15.71
N SER A 304 -12.42 30.14 -17.03
CA SER A 304 -13.76 30.16 -17.63
C SER A 304 -14.55 28.89 -17.33
N VAL A 305 -13.93 27.70 -17.47
CA VAL A 305 -14.54 26.41 -17.11
C VAL A 305 -14.92 26.42 -15.64
N MET A 306 -13.96 26.76 -14.77
CA MET A 306 -14.19 26.77 -13.34
C MET A 306 -15.28 27.77 -12.97
N ARG A 307 -15.29 28.98 -13.55
CA ARG A 307 -16.38 29.94 -13.33
C ARG A 307 -17.74 29.38 -13.72
N GLN A 308 -17.86 28.65 -14.83
CA GLN A 308 -19.13 28.08 -15.27
C GLN A 308 -19.57 26.87 -14.44
N ILE A 309 -18.65 25.98 -14.08
CA ILE A 309 -18.94 24.80 -13.25
C ILE A 309 -19.23 25.21 -11.80
N GLN A 310 -18.50 26.21 -11.29
CA GLN A 310 -18.60 26.65 -9.90
C GLN A 310 -19.78 27.61 -9.67
N ASN A 311 -20.40 28.16 -10.72
CA ASN A 311 -21.53 29.05 -10.57
C ASN A 311 -22.77 28.28 -10.10
N TYR A 312 -23.24 28.62 -8.89
CA TYR A 312 -24.34 27.95 -8.22
C TYR A 312 -25.60 27.90 -9.09
N GLY A 313 -26.21 26.72 -9.22
CA GLY A 313 -27.41 26.50 -10.02
C GLY A 313 -27.17 26.24 -11.52
N THR A 314 -25.92 26.32 -12.00
CA THR A 314 -25.61 26.02 -13.41
C THR A 314 -25.63 24.52 -13.70
N PHE A 315 -25.07 23.74 -12.77
CA PHE A 315 -25.00 22.28 -12.81
C PHE A 315 -25.31 21.74 -11.41
N PRO A 316 -26.04 20.61 -11.29
CA PRO A 316 -26.13 19.89 -10.03
C PRO A 316 -24.75 19.42 -9.56
N PHE A 317 -24.53 19.33 -8.26
CA PHE A 317 -23.20 19.08 -7.69
C PHE A 317 -22.56 17.80 -8.22
N ARG A 318 -23.33 16.71 -8.35
CA ARG A 318 -22.80 15.41 -8.83
C ARG A 318 -22.22 15.52 -10.24
N CYS A 319 -22.92 16.19 -11.14
CA CYS A 319 -22.46 16.42 -12.51
C CYS A 319 -21.30 17.42 -12.55
N ALA A 320 -21.41 18.50 -11.77
CA ALA A 320 -20.38 19.53 -11.67
C ALA A 320 -19.06 18.96 -11.14
N PHE A 321 -19.11 17.99 -10.21
CA PHE A 321 -17.94 17.27 -9.70
C PHE A 321 -17.24 16.50 -10.81
N GLN A 322 -17.97 15.74 -11.64
CA GLN A 322 -17.36 14.99 -12.74
C GLN A 322 -16.77 15.91 -13.81
N LEU A 323 -17.46 17.00 -14.16
CA LEU A 323 -16.93 18.02 -15.08
C LEU A 323 -15.67 18.69 -14.51
N HIS A 324 -15.63 18.93 -13.19
CA HIS A 324 -14.44 19.43 -12.51
C HIS A 324 -13.29 18.41 -12.58
N ALA A 325 -13.58 17.11 -12.38
CA ALA A 325 -12.60 16.03 -12.47
C ALA A 325 -11.97 15.90 -13.87
N LEU A 326 -12.77 16.04 -14.94
CA LEU A 326 -12.28 16.00 -16.33
C LEU A 326 -11.12 16.98 -16.59
N VAL A 327 -11.19 18.17 -16.00
CA VAL A 327 -10.12 19.18 -16.16
C VAL A 327 -9.05 19.06 -15.09
N SER A 328 -9.45 18.98 -13.81
CA SER A 328 -8.51 18.97 -12.66
C SER A 328 -7.55 17.79 -12.68
N ASN A 329 -7.99 16.63 -13.18
CA ASN A 329 -7.15 15.45 -13.32
C ASN A 329 -6.34 15.43 -14.62
N GLY A 330 -6.56 16.39 -15.51
CA GLY A 330 -5.89 16.46 -16.81
C GLY A 330 -6.38 15.43 -17.83
N PHE A 331 -7.61 14.90 -17.68
CA PHE A 331 -8.22 14.00 -18.69
C PHE A 331 -8.52 14.74 -19.99
N LEU A 332 -9.04 15.96 -19.89
CA LEU A 332 -9.38 16.80 -21.03
C LEU A 332 -8.83 18.22 -20.88
N PRO A 333 -8.34 18.85 -21.97
CA PRO A 333 -8.00 20.27 -21.96
C PRO A 333 -9.21 21.15 -21.59
N PRO A 334 -9.01 22.26 -20.85
CA PRO A 334 -10.09 23.18 -20.49
C PRO A 334 -10.89 23.67 -21.70
N GLU A 335 -10.23 23.90 -22.84
CA GLU A 335 -10.87 24.35 -24.08
C GLU A 335 -11.90 23.33 -24.60
N THR A 336 -11.56 22.04 -24.52
CA THR A 336 -12.46 20.94 -24.91
C THR A 336 -13.63 20.85 -23.93
N VAL A 337 -13.37 20.98 -22.63
CA VAL A 337 -14.43 20.94 -21.62
C VAL A 337 -15.39 22.13 -21.77
N LEU A 338 -14.91 23.34 -22.12
CA LEU A 338 -15.81 24.47 -22.44
C LEU A 338 -16.81 24.14 -23.54
N LYS A 339 -16.37 23.44 -24.60
CA LYS A 339 -17.26 22.99 -25.68
C LYS A 339 -18.20 21.87 -25.24
N LEU A 340 -17.81 21.07 -24.23
CA LEU A 340 -18.62 19.98 -23.67
C LEU A 340 -19.74 20.49 -22.75
N LEU A 341 -19.56 21.62 -22.05
CA LEU A 341 -20.52 22.13 -21.07
C LEU A 341 -21.97 22.25 -21.59
N PRO A 342 -22.25 22.76 -22.81
CA PRO A 342 -23.62 22.80 -23.34
C PRO A 342 -24.23 21.42 -23.56
N LYS A 343 -23.44 20.44 -24.02
CA LYS A 343 -23.90 19.05 -24.20
C LYS A 343 -24.18 18.38 -22.85
N ALA A 344 -23.32 18.60 -21.86
CA ALA A 344 -23.56 18.13 -20.49
C ALA A 344 -24.88 18.71 -19.90
N LYS A 345 -25.18 19.99 -20.14
CA LYS A 345 -26.49 20.58 -19.75
C LYS A 345 -27.66 19.88 -20.43
N LEU A 346 -27.53 19.55 -21.71
CA LEU A 346 -28.57 18.83 -22.45
C LEU A 346 -28.76 17.41 -21.89
N LEU A 347 -27.67 16.70 -21.61
CA LEU A 347 -27.69 15.37 -20.99
C LEU A 347 -28.42 15.39 -19.64
N ILE A 348 -28.09 16.35 -18.76
CA ILE A 348 -28.74 16.50 -17.46
C ILE A 348 -30.24 16.75 -17.59
N ARG A 349 -30.66 17.57 -18.56
CA ARG A 349 -32.09 17.82 -18.83
C ARG A 349 -32.82 16.58 -19.35
N LYS A 350 -32.15 15.73 -20.13
CA LYS A 350 -32.74 14.52 -20.72
C LYS A 350 -32.76 13.33 -19.76
N ALA A 351 -31.65 13.07 -19.07
CA ALA A 351 -31.43 11.86 -18.28
C ALA A 351 -31.61 12.07 -16.76
N GLY A 352 -31.65 13.32 -16.30
CA GLY A 352 -31.64 13.67 -14.87
C GLY A 352 -30.23 13.66 -14.26
N GLU A 353 -30.11 14.17 -13.04
CA GLU A 353 -28.82 14.39 -12.37
C GLU A 353 -28.03 13.08 -12.15
N VAL A 354 -28.68 12.05 -11.61
CA VAL A 354 -27.99 10.81 -11.21
C VAL A 354 -27.40 10.10 -12.42
N LYS A 355 -28.20 9.91 -13.47
CA LYS A 355 -27.77 9.26 -14.72
C LYS A 355 -26.68 10.06 -15.43
N ALA A 356 -26.89 11.37 -15.57
CA ALA A 356 -25.92 12.23 -16.24
C ALA A 356 -24.57 12.29 -15.52
N ALA A 357 -24.56 12.37 -14.18
CA ALA A 357 -23.32 12.33 -13.41
C ALA A 357 -22.57 11.01 -13.63
N ALA A 358 -23.30 9.92 -13.74
CA ALA A 358 -22.73 8.60 -13.78
C ALA A 358 -22.19 8.28 -15.21
N ILE A 359 -22.84 8.76 -16.27
CA ILE A 359 -22.29 8.82 -17.65
C ILE A 359 -21.03 9.71 -17.72
N LEU A 360 -21.04 10.89 -17.09
CA LEU A 360 -19.88 11.79 -17.07
C LEU A 360 -18.67 11.16 -16.36
N ARG A 361 -18.91 10.28 -15.37
CA ARG A 361 -17.87 9.54 -14.67
C ARG A 361 -17.23 8.47 -15.55
N GLU A 362 -18.01 7.80 -16.40
CA GLU A 362 -17.52 6.75 -17.30
C GLU A 362 -16.86 7.30 -18.56
N PHE A 363 -17.21 8.52 -18.97
CA PHE A 363 -16.58 9.23 -20.08
C PHE A 363 -15.08 9.52 -19.88
N VAL A 364 -14.47 9.06 -18.79
CA VAL A 364 -13.04 9.14 -18.51
C VAL A 364 -12.28 8.05 -19.29
N ALA A 365 -11.98 8.31 -20.57
CA ALA A 365 -11.14 7.46 -21.42
C ALA A 365 -9.79 8.11 -21.77
N ASP A 366 -8.85 7.34 -22.33
CA ASP A 366 -7.61 7.87 -22.90
C ASP A 366 -7.88 8.52 -24.26
N HIS A 367 -8.15 9.83 -24.23
CA HIS A 367 -8.51 10.62 -25.42
C HIS A 367 -7.29 11.17 -26.19
N ILE A 368 -6.06 10.72 -25.89
CA ILE A 368 -4.82 11.29 -26.47
C ILE A 368 -4.84 11.27 -28.01
N ASN A 369 -5.59 10.36 -28.62
CA ASN A 369 -5.68 10.21 -30.07
C ASN A 369 -6.86 10.95 -30.72
N TYR A 370 -7.72 11.62 -29.96
CA TYR A 370 -8.94 12.25 -30.48
C TYR A 370 -8.83 13.77 -30.49
N THR A 371 -9.37 14.37 -31.55
CA THR A 371 -9.48 15.83 -31.64
C THR A 371 -10.60 16.35 -30.76
N ALA A 372 -10.61 17.66 -30.47
CA ALA A 372 -11.65 18.23 -29.62
C ALA A 372 -13.07 17.97 -30.15
N ASP A 373 -13.26 17.94 -31.47
CA ASP A 373 -14.57 17.68 -32.06
C ASP A 373 -14.88 16.16 -32.06
N GLY A 374 -13.89 15.31 -32.32
CA GLY A 374 -14.05 13.85 -32.16
C GLY A 374 -14.39 13.41 -30.72
N ILE A 375 -13.87 14.11 -29.70
CA ILE A 375 -14.24 13.89 -28.29
C ILE A 375 -15.71 14.25 -28.04
N LEU A 376 -16.22 15.29 -28.70
CA LEU A 376 -17.62 15.69 -28.57
C LEU A 376 -18.57 14.70 -29.26
N ASP A 377 -18.14 14.12 -30.38
CA ASP A 377 -18.88 13.07 -31.08
C ASP A 377 -18.90 11.78 -30.25
N LEU A 378 -17.75 11.36 -29.69
CA LEU A 378 -17.68 10.24 -28.74
C LEU A 378 -18.58 10.47 -27.52
N PHE A 379 -18.66 11.71 -27.01
CA PHE A 379 -19.56 12.02 -25.91
C PHE A 379 -21.02 11.84 -26.31
N ASP A 380 -21.41 12.24 -27.53
CA ASP A 380 -22.77 12.04 -28.02
C ASP A 380 -23.10 10.56 -28.21
N GLU A 381 -22.15 9.75 -28.71
CA GLU A 381 -22.28 8.30 -28.83
C GLU A 381 -22.44 7.64 -27.46
N HIS A 382 -21.55 7.95 -26.52
CA HIS A 382 -21.61 7.43 -25.15
C HIS A 382 -22.88 7.90 -24.41
N ALA A 383 -23.33 9.13 -24.67
CA ALA A 383 -24.60 9.64 -24.17
C ALA A 383 -25.82 9.09 -24.94
N ALA A 384 -25.66 8.41 -26.07
CA ALA A 384 -26.75 7.75 -26.80
C ALA A 384 -26.99 6.32 -26.30
N ASP A 385 -25.98 5.67 -25.74
CA ASP A 385 -26.04 4.37 -25.05
C ASP A 385 -26.76 4.44 -23.66
N LEU A 386 -27.66 5.41 -23.50
CA LEU A 386 -28.53 5.65 -22.34
C LEU A 386 -29.44 4.47 -21.96
N LYS A 387 -29.52 3.41 -22.78
CA LYS A 387 -30.48 2.32 -22.59
C LYS A 387 -30.15 1.41 -21.41
N GLU A 388 -28.90 1.38 -20.95
CA GLU A 388 -28.45 0.48 -19.88
C GLU A 388 -28.67 1.07 -18.46
N TRP A 389 -28.90 2.39 -18.33
CA TRP A 389 -28.86 3.10 -17.03
C TRP A 389 -30.28 3.45 -16.55
N THR A 390 -31.06 2.42 -16.18
CA THR A 390 -32.46 2.57 -15.73
C THR A 390 -32.58 3.05 -14.28
N ASP A 391 -33.74 3.59 -13.88
CA ASP A 391 -33.96 3.94 -12.46
C ASP A 391 -33.94 2.70 -11.55
N GLU A 392 -34.32 1.54 -12.10
CA GLU A 392 -34.23 0.23 -11.44
C GLU A 392 -32.78 -0.16 -11.16
N TYR A 393 -31.85 0.05 -12.11
CA TYR A 393 -30.42 -0.19 -11.91
C TYR A 393 -29.87 0.57 -10.70
N PHE A 394 -30.14 1.88 -10.60
CA PHE A 394 -29.68 2.68 -9.46
C PHE A 394 -30.36 2.29 -8.13
N ALA A 395 -31.62 1.85 -8.19
CA ALA A 395 -32.32 1.35 -7.02
C ALA A 395 -31.71 0.04 -6.51
N ASP A 396 -31.34 -0.87 -7.43
CA ASP A 396 -30.74 -2.15 -7.09
C ASP A 396 -29.29 -1.98 -6.62
N GLU A 397 -28.50 -1.11 -7.24
CA GLU A 397 -27.18 -0.70 -6.72
C GLU A 397 -27.28 -0.18 -5.28
N LYS A 398 -28.26 0.68 -4.99
CA LYS A 398 -28.46 1.19 -3.63
C LYS A 398 -28.88 0.09 -2.64
N LYS A 399 -29.59 -0.95 -3.09
CA LYS A 399 -29.92 -2.12 -2.25
C LYS A 399 -28.70 -3.00 -1.99
N LYS A 400 -27.88 -3.28 -3.02
CA LYS A 400 -26.62 -4.04 -2.89
C LYS A 400 -25.70 -3.41 -1.85
N HIS A 401 -25.70 -2.08 -1.78
CA HIS A 401 -24.86 -1.29 -0.89
C HIS A 401 -25.60 -0.71 0.32
N ALA A 402 -26.62 -1.39 0.87
CA ALA A 402 -27.48 -0.86 1.95
C ALA A 402 -26.74 -0.39 3.22
N HIS A 403 -25.53 -0.90 3.49
CA HIS A 403 -24.69 -0.52 4.64
C HIS A 403 -23.48 0.36 4.27
N GLN A 404 -23.39 0.78 3.01
CA GLN A 404 -22.32 1.62 2.48
C GLN A 404 -22.89 2.95 2.00
N ILE A 405 -22.04 3.97 1.94
CA ILE A 405 -22.41 5.30 1.46
C ILE A 405 -21.48 5.67 0.31
N ASN A 406 -22.06 6.30 -0.71
CA ASN A 406 -21.35 6.70 -1.91
C ASN A 406 -20.74 8.09 -1.71
N ILE A 407 -19.41 8.17 -1.56
CA ILE A 407 -18.68 9.37 -1.13
C ILE A 407 -17.72 9.86 -2.22
N HIS A 408 -17.75 11.16 -2.49
CA HIS A 408 -16.78 11.83 -3.36
C HIS A 408 -15.42 11.96 -2.67
N ARG A 409 -14.34 11.76 -3.44
CA ARG A 409 -12.97 11.75 -2.92
C ARG A 409 -12.09 12.79 -3.60
N VAL A 410 -11.17 13.36 -2.84
CA VAL A 410 -10.16 14.30 -3.33
C VAL A 410 -8.78 13.94 -2.80
N SER A 411 -7.77 13.96 -3.66
CA SER A 411 -6.37 13.86 -3.29
C SER A 411 -5.69 15.21 -3.46
N VAL A 412 -5.02 15.68 -2.41
CA VAL A 412 -4.22 16.89 -2.39
C VAL A 412 -2.75 16.47 -2.39
N THR A 413 -2.05 16.78 -3.47
CA THR A 413 -0.60 16.54 -3.62
C THR A 413 0.15 17.87 -3.50
N PRO A 414 1.49 17.87 -3.46
CA PRO A 414 2.26 19.11 -3.55
C PRO A 414 1.92 19.92 -4.81
N THR A 415 1.60 19.27 -5.93
CA THR A 415 1.47 19.92 -7.24
C THR A 415 0.02 20.16 -7.68
N GLY A 416 -0.97 19.49 -7.09
CA GLY A 416 -2.35 19.55 -7.59
C GLY A 416 -3.41 19.00 -6.64
N VAL A 417 -4.66 19.16 -7.07
CA VAL A 417 -5.86 18.65 -6.39
C VAL A 417 -6.62 17.79 -7.39
N PHE A 418 -6.79 16.51 -7.08
CA PHE A 418 -7.35 15.51 -7.98
C PHE A 418 -8.68 14.98 -7.44
N CYS A 419 -9.72 14.94 -8.27
CA CYS A 419 -11.08 14.55 -7.88
C CYS A 419 -11.42 13.17 -8.44
N TYR A 420 -12.00 12.27 -7.64
CA TYR A 420 -12.42 10.95 -8.10
C TYR A 420 -13.58 10.39 -7.27
N GLY A 421 -14.17 9.30 -7.78
CA GLY A 421 -15.41 8.74 -7.24
C GLY A 421 -16.66 9.44 -7.79
N PRO A 422 -17.81 9.36 -7.09
CA PRO A 422 -17.93 8.85 -5.73
C PRO A 422 -17.78 7.32 -5.68
N GLY A 423 -17.23 6.80 -4.58
CA GLY A 423 -17.03 5.37 -4.35
C GLY A 423 -17.78 4.91 -3.10
N TRP A 424 -18.12 3.62 -3.06
CA TRP A 424 -18.77 3.02 -1.90
C TRP A 424 -17.77 2.86 -0.74
N GLU A 425 -18.15 3.36 0.43
CA GLU A 425 -17.38 3.20 1.67
C GLU A 425 -18.27 2.67 2.78
N ALA A 426 -17.67 1.93 3.72
CA ALA A 426 -18.34 1.55 4.94
C ALA A 426 -18.90 2.80 5.64
N SER A 427 -20.15 2.74 6.04
CA SER A 427 -20.81 3.87 6.67
C SER A 427 -20.31 4.09 8.11
N ASN A 428 -20.33 5.34 8.56
CA ASN A 428 -20.02 5.73 9.94
C ASN A 428 -21.20 6.51 10.56
N ARG A 429 -21.14 6.81 11.86
CA ARG A 429 -22.24 7.44 12.59
C ARG A 429 -22.74 8.72 11.91
N VAL A 430 -21.80 9.62 11.56
CA VAL A 430 -22.13 10.93 10.98
C VAL A 430 -22.78 10.75 9.61
N LEU A 431 -22.21 9.89 8.76
CA LEU A 431 -22.76 9.67 7.44
C LEU A 431 -24.12 8.95 7.46
N ARG A 432 -24.38 8.08 8.46
CA ARG A 432 -25.72 7.49 8.67
C ARG A 432 -26.75 8.52 9.09
N GLU A 433 -26.40 9.40 10.03
CA GLU A 433 -27.31 10.43 10.52
C GLU A 433 -27.69 11.44 9.42
N TYR A 434 -26.75 11.77 8.55
CA TYR A 434 -26.93 12.74 7.47
C TYR A 434 -26.92 12.10 6.07
N SER A 435 -27.47 10.89 5.93
CA SER A 435 -27.43 10.12 4.67
C SER A 435 -28.08 10.84 3.48
N GLU A 436 -29.08 11.69 3.73
CA GLU A 436 -29.73 12.52 2.70
C GLU A 436 -28.81 13.63 2.16
N HIS A 437 -27.76 13.99 2.90
CA HIS A 437 -26.83 15.08 2.61
C HIS A 437 -25.43 14.56 2.26
N GLN A 438 -25.29 13.30 1.82
CA GLN A 438 -23.99 12.67 1.55
C GLN A 438 -23.08 13.49 0.61
N ASP A 439 -23.66 14.20 -0.36
CA ASP A 439 -22.91 15.04 -1.32
C ASP A 439 -22.29 16.29 -0.67
N HIS A 440 -22.65 16.59 0.58
CA HIS A 440 -22.03 17.62 1.40
C HIS A 440 -20.82 17.14 2.19
N PHE A 441 -20.47 15.85 2.12
CA PHE A 441 -19.28 15.30 2.75
C PHE A 441 -18.24 14.92 1.68
N LEU A 442 -16.97 15.14 1.99
CA LEU A 442 -15.85 14.86 1.09
C LEU A 442 -14.75 14.13 1.86
N ARG A 443 -14.26 13.03 1.29
CA ARG A 443 -13.09 12.34 1.80
C ARG A 443 -11.84 12.91 1.15
N VAL A 444 -10.93 13.45 1.95
CA VAL A 444 -9.72 14.14 1.46
C VAL A 444 -8.47 13.40 1.91
N MET A 445 -7.56 13.12 0.98
CA MET A 445 -6.25 12.52 1.24
C MET A 445 -5.14 13.55 0.97
N PHE A 446 -4.15 13.63 1.85
CA PHE A 446 -2.91 14.38 1.63
C PHE A 446 -1.80 13.37 1.32
N CYS A 447 -1.21 13.44 0.12
CA CYS A 447 -0.29 12.41 -0.38
C CYS A 447 0.79 13.00 -1.29
N GLU A 448 1.75 12.18 -1.72
CA GLU A 448 2.65 12.47 -2.84
C GLU A 448 1.92 12.29 -4.19
N GLU A 449 2.56 12.69 -5.29
CA GLU A 449 1.99 12.64 -6.65
C GLU A 449 1.70 11.22 -7.15
N ASP A 450 2.44 10.24 -6.62
CA ASP A 450 2.24 8.80 -6.87
C ASP A 450 1.13 8.18 -6.00
N GLY A 451 0.44 8.99 -5.19
CA GLY A 451 -0.59 8.53 -4.25
C GLY A 451 -0.03 7.89 -2.98
N ASP A 452 1.29 7.76 -2.83
CA ASP A 452 1.88 7.28 -1.58
C ASP A 452 1.72 8.33 -0.47
N ARG A 453 1.80 7.87 0.79
CA ARG A 453 1.79 8.76 1.95
C ARG A 453 2.97 9.73 1.87
N PHE A 454 2.74 10.99 2.21
CA PHE A 454 3.78 11.98 2.36
C PHE A 454 4.67 11.59 3.54
N GLN A 455 5.92 11.22 3.27
CA GLN A 455 6.84 10.69 4.28
C GLN A 455 8.02 11.65 4.50
N TYR A 456 8.67 11.47 5.64
CA TYR A 456 9.92 12.14 5.91
C TYR A 456 11.00 11.70 4.91
N GLU A 457 11.63 12.66 4.23
CA GLU A 457 12.80 12.45 3.37
C GLU A 457 14.08 13.00 4.05
N PHE A 458 15.17 12.24 4.03
CA PHE A 458 16.42 12.63 4.68
C PHE A 458 17.06 13.84 4.00
N GLN A 459 17.53 14.82 4.80
CA GLN A 459 18.07 16.11 4.33
C GLN A 459 17.11 16.96 3.47
N VAL A 460 15.83 16.60 3.45
CA VAL A 460 14.77 17.36 2.80
C VAL A 460 13.96 18.10 3.87
N ASN A 461 13.74 19.38 3.64
CA ASN A 461 12.82 20.21 4.39
C ASN A 461 11.48 20.25 3.65
N SER A 462 10.45 19.69 4.28
CA SER A 462 9.10 19.63 3.73
C SER A 462 8.16 20.73 4.24
N SER A 463 8.66 21.68 5.06
CA SER A 463 7.82 22.73 5.66
C SER A 463 7.10 23.59 4.61
N LYS A 464 7.71 23.84 3.44
CA LYS A 464 7.04 24.61 2.35
C LYS A 464 5.78 23.91 1.84
N ILE A 465 5.76 22.58 1.78
CA ILE A 465 4.55 21.82 1.43
C ILE A 465 3.62 21.68 2.63
N LEU A 466 4.12 21.17 3.76
CA LEU A 466 3.31 20.85 4.92
C LEU A 466 2.67 22.11 5.53
N GLN A 467 3.49 23.11 5.89
CA GLN A 467 3.02 24.36 6.50
C GLN A 467 2.52 25.36 5.46
N GLY A 468 3.18 25.42 4.29
CA GLY A 468 2.89 26.41 3.26
C GLY A 468 1.71 26.08 2.34
N GLN A 469 1.36 24.81 2.18
CA GLN A 469 0.29 24.36 1.28
C GLN A 469 -0.78 23.51 1.96
N PHE A 470 -0.40 22.40 2.60
CA PHE A 470 -1.37 21.46 3.17
C PHE A 470 -2.13 22.13 4.32
N LEU A 471 -1.39 22.73 5.27
CA LEU A 471 -2.00 23.44 6.39
C LEU A 471 -2.88 24.61 5.94
N LYS A 472 -2.50 25.37 4.90
CA LYS A 472 -3.34 26.45 4.37
C LYS A 472 -4.69 25.97 3.83
N ARG A 473 -4.78 24.72 3.35
CA ARG A 473 -6.02 24.10 2.87
C ARG A 473 -6.83 23.43 3.97
N LEU A 474 -6.25 23.22 5.15
CA LEU A 474 -6.86 22.59 6.32
C LEU A 474 -7.33 23.58 7.37
N ASP A 475 -6.51 24.60 7.65
CA ASP A 475 -6.65 25.48 8.80
C ASP A 475 -7.72 26.57 8.56
N PRO A 476 -8.88 26.52 9.25
CA PRO A 476 -9.96 27.46 9.01
C PRO A 476 -9.59 28.90 9.36
N GLU A 477 -8.70 29.14 10.33
CA GLU A 477 -8.24 30.49 10.69
C GLU A 477 -7.39 31.14 9.58
N LYS A 478 -6.81 30.31 8.70
CA LYS A 478 -6.08 30.75 7.50
C LYS A 478 -6.97 30.78 6.25
N GLY A 479 -8.29 30.67 6.41
CA GLY A 479 -9.24 30.56 5.31
C GLY A 479 -9.27 29.19 4.65
N GLY A 480 -8.72 28.16 5.31
CA GLY A 480 -8.59 26.81 4.77
C GLY A 480 -9.92 26.16 4.43
N ALA A 481 -10.09 25.89 3.14
CA ALA A 481 -11.20 25.15 2.57
C ALA A 481 -10.84 24.61 1.18
N LEU A 482 -11.59 23.63 0.72
CA LEU A 482 -11.52 23.15 -0.66
C LEU A 482 -12.76 23.60 -1.41
N VAL A 483 -12.59 24.31 -2.53
CA VAL A 483 -13.69 24.71 -3.41
C VAL A 483 -13.75 23.73 -4.57
N ILE A 484 -14.67 22.77 -4.49
CA ILE A 484 -14.86 21.72 -5.49
C ILE A 484 -16.25 21.89 -6.09
N ALA A 485 -16.32 21.95 -7.43
CA ALA A 485 -17.60 22.07 -8.15
C ALA A 485 -18.54 23.17 -7.63
N GLY A 486 -17.98 24.32 -7.23
CA GLY A 486 -18.71 25.50 -6.72
C GLY A 486 -19.10 25.44 -5.26
N ARG A 487 -18.81 24.33 -4.58
CA ARG A 487 -19.11 24.12 -3.17
C ARG A 487 -17.85 24.25 -2.34
N ARG A 488 -17.93 25.03 -1.25
CA ARG A 488 -16.83 25.22 -0.30
C ARG A 488 -16.94 24.19 0.82
N PHE A 489 -15.94 23.33 0.93
CA PHE A 489 -15.83 22.29 1.93
C PHE A 489 -14.79 22.69 2.99
N GLU A 490 -15.16 22.58 4.26
CA GLU A 490 -14.31 22.89 5.41
C GLU A 490 -13.91 21.62 6.16
N PHE A 491 -12.79 21.68 6.86
CA PHE A 491 -12.29 20.56 7.67
C PHE A 491 -13.31 20.16 8.75
N LEU A 492 -13.60 18.86 8.85
CA LEU A 492 -14.52 18.28 9.83
C LEU A 492 -13.80 17.43 10.89
N GLY A 493 -12.93 16.52 10.47
CA GLY A 493 -12.22 15.65 11.42
C GLY A 493 -11.65 14.38 10.79
N PHE A 494 -11.04 13.52 11.60
CA PHE A 494 -10.46 12.25 11.14
C PHE A 494 -10.49 11.20 12.26
N SER A 495 -10.55 9.93 11.88
CA SER A 495 -10.35 8.81 12.81
C SER A 495 -8.86 8.49 12.99
N SER A 496 -8.51 7.60 13.94
CA SER A 496 -7.12 7.18 14.12
C SER A 496 -6.55 6.39 12.93
N SER A 497 -7.39 5.66 12.18
CA SER A 497 -6.98 5.01 10.94
C SER A 497 -6.77 6.06 9.84
N SER A 498 -7.67 7.03 9.73
CA SER A 498 -7.56 8.16 8.80
C SER A 498 -6.28 8.97 9.00
N LEU A 499 -5.90 9.28 10.25
CA LEU A 499 -4.65 9.98 10.56
C LEU A 499 -3.41 9.22 10.04
N LYS A 500 -3.36 7.89 10.25
CA LYS A 500 -2.26 7.03 9.79
C LYS A 500 -2.21 6.90 8.26
N SER A 501 -3.35 7.02 7.59
CA SER A 501 -3.45 7.05 6.12
C SER A 501 -3.39 8.46 5.53
N GLN A 502 -3.21 9.50 6.36
CA GLN A 502 -3.18 10.91 5.95
C GLN A 502 -4.48 11.33 5.23
N THR A 503 -5.60 10.78 5.68
CA THR A 503 -6.94 11.13 5.20
C THR A 503 -7.74 11.86 6.28
N CYS A 504 -8.73 12.65 5.86
CA CYS A 504 -9.67 13.33 6.74
C CYS A 504 -11.01 13.60 6.03
N TRP A 505 -12.00 13.97 6.83
CA TRP A 505 -13.32 14.39 6.37
C TRP A 505 -13.38 15.90 6.26
N TYR A 506 -13.97 16.35 5.17
CA TYR A 506 -14.41 17.71 4.96
C TYR A 506 -15.93 17.73 4.79
N MET A 507 -16.57 18.86 5.12
CA MET A 507 -17.99 19.05 4.87
C MET A 507 -18.33 20.45 4.38
N ALA A 508 -19.38 20.55 3.57
CA ALA A 508 -20.02 21.80 3.19
C ALA A 508 -21.29 22.01 4.04
N PRO A 509 -21.64 23.25 4.41
CA PRO A 509 -22.86 23.49 5.18
C PRO A 509 -24.13 23.02 4.45
N PHE A 510 -25.12 22.53 5.22
CA PHE A 510 -26.44 22.13 4.72
C PHE A 510 -27.54 22.38 5.76
N TRP A 511 -28.79 22.46 5.31
CA TRP A 511 -29.94 22.57 6.21
C TRP A 511 -30.48 21.17 6.55
N HIS A 512 -30.61 20.87 7.84
CA HIS A 512 -31.21 19.63 8.32
C HIS A 512 -32.19 19.93 9.45
N LYS A 513 -33.45 19.47 9.32
CA LYS A 513 -34.52 19.68 10.31
C LYS A 513 -34.65 21.13 10.80
N GLY A 514 -34.53 22.10 9.89
CA GLY A 514 -34.66 23.54 10.20
C GLY A 514 -33.44 24.20 10.84
N LYS A 515 -32.32 23.49 10.99
CA LYS A 515 -31.04 24.02 11.50
C LYS A 515 -29.96 23.97 10.42
N LEU A 516 -29.14 25.02 10.34
CA LEU A 516 -27.95 25.03 9.49
C LEU A 516 -26.85 24.20 10.16
N MET A 517 -26.46 23.10 9.53
CA MET A 517 -25.40 22.21 9.97
C MET A 517 -24.09 22.63 9.30
N ASN A 518 -23.06 22.85 10.12
CA ASN A 518 -21.68 23.08 9.71
C ASN A 518 -20.76 22.15 10.55
N SER A 519 -19.44 22.24 10.36
CA SER A 519 -18.48 21.38 11.05
C SER A 519 -18.57 21.49 12.58
N GLU A 520 -18.71 22.70 13.10
CA GLU A 520 -18.82 22.96 14.53
C GLU A 520 -20.11 22.36 15.12
N GLU A 521 -21.24 22.55 14.45
CA GLU A 521 -22.54 22.04 14.89
C GLU A 521 -22.64 20.52 14.82
N VAL A 522 -22.01 19.89 13.82
CA VAL A 522 -21.89 18.42 13.76
C VAL A 522 -21.02 17.90 14.89
N ILE A 523 -19.88 18.53 15.19
CA ILE A 523 -19.02 18.11 16.31
C ILE A 523 -19.76 18.23 17.65
N LYS A 524 -20.46 19.36 17.89
CA LYS A 524 -21.27 19.56 19.09
C LYS A 524 -22.36 18.51 19.27
N SER A 525 -22.92 17.97 18.18
CA SER A 525 -23.97 16.93 18.27
C SER A 525 -23.43 15.57 18.68
N LEU A 526 -22.12 15.31 18.58
CA LEU A 526 -21.52 14.02 18.91
C LEU A 526 -21.39 13.78 20.42
N GLY A 527 -21.19 14.85 21.20
CA GLY A 527 -21.07 14.81 22.66
C GLY A 527 -20.35 16.05 23.21
N ASP A 528 -20.03 15.99 24.51
CA ASP A 528 -19.32 17.07 25.20
C ASP A 528 -17.81 16.80 25.21
N PHE A 529 -17.08 17.71 24.55
CA PHE A 529 -15.61 17.69 24.46
C PHE A 529 -14.98 18.86 25.21
N SER A 530 -15.77 19.63 25.97
CA SER A 530 -15.35 20.87 26.61
C SER A 530 -14.30 20.68 27.69
N ASP A 531 -14.04 19.46 28.18
CA ASP A 531 -12.96 19.14 29.11
C ASP A 531 -11.64 18.73 28.43
N LEU A 532 -11.68 18.44 27.13
CA LEU A 532 -10.50 18.03 26.39
C LEU A 532 -9.65 19.25 26.04
N ARG A 533 -8.39 19.23 26.48
CA ARG A 533 -7.41 20.32 26.29
C ARG A 533 -6.19 19.91 25.45
N ASN A 534 -6.16 18.69 24.94
CA ASN A 534 -5.09 18.22 24.05
C ASN A 534 -5.68 17.98 22.64
N PRO A 535 -5.13 18.62 21.57
CA PRO A 535 -5.68 18.52 20.22
C PRO A 535 -5.77 17.08 19.69
N GLY A 536 -4.72 16.27 19.91
CA GLY A 536 -4.68 14.88 19.47
C GLY A 536 -5.74 14.01 20.15
N ARG A 537 -5.92 14.16 21.47
CA ARG A 537 -7.01 13.49 22.22
C ARG A 537 -8.38 13.96 21.75
N PHE A 538 -8.59 15.26 21.62
CA PHE A 538 -9.85 15.83 21.11
C PHE A 538 -10.20 15.24 19.74
N ALA A 539 -9.26 15.30 18.79
CA ALA A 539 -9.42 14.74 17.46
C ALA A 539 -9.69 13.23 17.49
N ALA A 540 -9.00 12.48 18.34
CA ALA A 540 -9.24 11.05 18.51
C ALA A 540 -10.62 10.73 19.11
N ARG A 541 -11.23 11.64 19.90
CA ARG A 541 -12.57 11.45 20.47
C ARG A 541 -13.69 11.80 19.48
N VAL A 542 -13.55 12.92 18.77
CA VAL A 542 -14.41 13.27 17.63
C VAL A 542 -14.34 12.19 16.54
N GLY A 543 -13.12 11.72 16.24
CA GLY A 543 -12.80 10.67 15.28
C GLY A 543 -13.48 9.32 15.52
N GLN A 544 -14.01 9.06 16.71
CA GLN A 544 -14.73 7.82 17.02
C GLN A 544 -16.01 7.70 16.19
N ALA A 545 -16.72 8.81 15.97
CA ALA A 545 -17.94 8.85 15.15
C ALA A 545 -17.68 8.61 13.65
N PHE A 546 -16.42 8.72 13.23
CA PHE A 546 -15.96 8.49 11.85
C PHE A 546 -15.27 7.13 11.68
N SER A 547 -15.41 6.23 12.65
CA SER A 547 -14.92 4.85 12.52
C SER A 547 -15.93 4.02 11.73
N ASP A 548 -15.41 3.13 10.90
CA ASP A 548 -16.23 2.21 10.12
C ASP A 548 -16.86 1.17 11.05
N THR A 549 -18.15 0.89 10.86
CA THR A 549 -18.93 0.01 11.74
C THR A 549 -19.77 -0.94 10.92
N ILE A 550 -19.76 -2.23 11.26
CA ILE A 550 -20.37 -3.31 10.48
C ILE A 550 -21.83 -3.61 10.88
N GLY A 551 -22.29 -3.06 11.99
CA GLY A 551 -23.64 -3.28 12.49
C GLY A 551 -23.92 -2.41 13.72
N SER A 552 -25.19 -2.33 14.09
CA SER A 552 -25.63 -1.49 15.18
C SER A 552 -26.78 -2.09 15.99
N ALA A 553 -26.69 -2.07 17.32
CA ALA A 553 -27.75 -2.53 18.22
C ALA A 553 -28.19 -1.42 19.17
N THR A 554 -29.50 -1.22 19.34
CA THR A 554 -30.04 -0.20 20.26
C THR A 554 -30.02 -0.69 21.70
N VAL A 555 -29.72 0.22 22.62
CA VAL A 555 -29.66 -0.01 24.06
C VAL A 555 -30.69 0.91 24.73
N GLU A 556 -31.52 0.36 25.61
CA GLU A 556 -32.43 1.18 26.41
C GLU A 556 -31.66 1.88 27.53
N ILE A 557 -32.14 3.03 28.00
CA ILE A 557 -31.44 3.82 29.03
C ILE A 557 -31.20 3.00 30.30
N ASP A 558 -32.19 2.20 30.70
CA ASP A 558 -32.12 1.37 31.91
C ASP A 558 -31.21 0.14 31.75
N ASP A 559 -30.79 -0.19 30.51
CA ASP A 559 -29.93 -1.32 30.21
C ASP A 559 -28.43 -0.98 30.34
N GLU A 560 -28.10 0.30 30.41
CA GLU A 560 -26.74 0.80 30.58
C GLU A 560 -26.35 0.85 32.06
N VAL A 561 -25.24 0.20 32.41
CA VAL A 561 -24.69 0.18 33.77
C VAL A 561 -23.22 0.59 33.75
N VAL A 562 -22.82 1.53 34.60
CA VAL A 562 -21.41 1.87 34.79
C VAL A 562 -20.85 1.11 35.98
N ILE A 563 -19.73 0.44 35.80
CA ILE A 563 -19.02 -0.36 36.81
C ILE A 563 -17.58 0.15 37.00
N ASP A 564 -16.98 -0.12 38.16
CA ASP A 564 -15.60 0.31 38.46
C ASP A 564 -14.56 -0.55 37.75
N ASP A 565 -13.36 -0.02 37.49
CA ASP A 565 -12.22 -0.83 37.02
C ASP A 565 -11.63 -1.71 38.12
N ILE A 566 -11.04 -2.85 37.75
CA ILE A 566 -10.31 -3.71 38.68
C ILE A 566 -8.88 -3.19 38.77
N GLU A 567 -8.59 -2.47 39.85
CA GLU A 567 -7.29 -1.84 40.08
C GLU A 567 -6.59 -2.42 41.32
N ARG A 568 -5.28 -2.64 41.23
CA ARG A 568 -4.44 -3.10 42.34
C ARG A 568 -3.14 -2.29 42.42
N TYR A 569 -2.51 -2.29 43.59
CA TYR A 569 -1.17 -1.73 43.75
C TYR A 569 -0.14 -2.83 43.54
N ASP A 570 0.84 -2.55 42.67
CA ASP A 570 1.98 -3.44 42.46
C ASP A 570 2.98 -3.34 43.63
N SER A 571 3.99 -4.19 43.61
CA SER A 571 5.04 -4.34 44.62
C SER A 571 5.89 -3.08 44.78
N SER A 572 5.87 -2.18 43.79
CA SER A 572 6.50 -0.86 43.83
C SER A 572 5.57 0.24 44.36
N GLY A 573 4.32 -0.08 44.68
CA GLY A 573 3.29 0.85 45.14
C GLY A 573 2.62 1.62 43.99
N LYS A 574 2.77 1.19 42.74
CA LYS A 574 2.12 1.82 41.58
C LYS A 574 0.78 1.17 41.30
N LYS A 575 -0.25 1.99 41.10
CA LYS A 575 -1.60 1.53 40.76
C LYS A 575 -1.65 1.00 39.34
N ARG A 576 -2.17 -0.22 39.14
CA ARG A 576 -2.32 -0.91 37.86
C ARG A 576 -3.78 -1.28 37.62
N ASN A 577 -4.27 -1.04 36.41
CA ASN A 577 -5.62 -1.41 35.98
C ASN A 577 -5.58 -2.73 35.18
N PHE A 578 -6.31 -3.75 35.64
CA PHE A 578 -6.41 -5.07 35.01
C PHE A 578 -7.53 -5.17 33.96
N THR A 579 -8.40 -4.17 33.88
CA THR A 579 -9.59 -4.13 33.03
C THR A 579 -9.64 -2.90 32.12
N ASP A 580 -8.47 -2.33 31.78
CA ASP A 580 -8.42 -1.12 30.95
C ASP A 580 -9.01 -1.38 29.56
N GLY A 581 -10.17 -0.77 29.29
CA GLY A 581 -10.83 -0.83 28.00
C GLY A 581 -11.78 -2.01 27.79
N ILE A 582 -12.16 -2.77 28.82
CA ILE A 582 -13.09 -3.91 28.69
C ILE A 582 -14.30 -3.82 29.62
N GLY A 583 -15.48 -4.17 29.11
CA GLY A 583 -16.76 -4.21 29.82
C GLY A 583 -17.47 -5.54 29.64
N LYS A 584 -18.71 -5.65 30.17
CA LYS A 584 -19.50 -6.88 30.17
C LYS A 584 -20.83 -6.70 29.45
N VAL A 585 -21.38 -7.79 28.95
CA VAL A 585 -22.69 -7.81 28.28
C VAL A 585 -23.47 -9.06 28.64
N SER A 586 -24.76 -8.93 28.90
CA SER A 586 -25.68 -10.05 29.17
C SER A 586 -25.92 -10.90 27.93
N PHE A 587 -26.40 -12.13 28.12
CA PHE A 587 -26.77 -13.02 27.00
C PHE A 587 -27.85 -12.42 26.09
N GLU A 588 -28.90 -11.83 26.67
CA GLU A 588 -30.03 -11.25 25.95
C GLU A 588 -29.60 -10.08 25.05
N MET A 589 -28.65 -9.26 25.52
CA MET A 589 -28.05 -8.20 24.69
C MET A 589 -27.15 -8.78 23.58
N VAL A 590 -26.45 -9.89 23.83
CA VAL A 590 -25.68 -10.60 22.79
C VAL A 590 -26.61 -11.16 21.71
N GLU A 591 -27.76 -11.72 22.07
CA GLU A 591 -28.76 -12.16 21.09
C GLU A 591 -29.29 -10.98 20.25
N ARG A 592 -29.53 -9.82 20.87
CA ARG A 592 -29.88 -8.60 20.14
C ARG A 592 -28.78 -8.17 19.16
N ILE A 593 -27.51 -8.28 19.55
CA ILE A 593 -26.37 -8.03 18.66
C ILE A 593 -26.35 -9.02 17.49
N TRP A 594 -26.62 -10.30 17.72
CA TRP A 594 -26.68 -11.31 16.66
C TRP A 594 -27.76 -11.03 15.62
N GLN A 595 -28.89 -10.45 16.01
CA GLN A 595 -29.98 -10.09 15.12
C GLN A 595 -29.67 -8.90 14.19
N THR A 596 -28.53 -8.22 14.35
CA THR A 596 -28.15 -7.07 13.51
C THR A 596 -27.68 -7.45 12.11
N SER A 597 -27.27 -8.71 11.89
CA SER A 597 -26.79 -9.21 10.59
C SER A 597 -26.86 -10.73 10.54
N ASP A 598 -27.32 -11.29 9.42
CA ASP A 598 -27.37 -12.74 9.19
C ASP A 598 -26.00 -13.41 9.39
N ARG A 599 -24.94 -12.73 8.97
CA ARG A 599 -23.56 -13.22 9.15
C ARG A 599 -23.19 -13.35 10.63
N ILE A 600 -23.59 -12.39 11.46
CA ILE A 600 -23.32 -12.42 12.90
C ILE A 600 -24.20 -13.48 13.57
N ALA A 601 -25.47 -13.59 13.17
CA ALA A 601 -26.40 -14.60 13.65
C ALA A 601 -25.91 -16.04 13.39
N GLN A 602 -25.28 -16.28 12.24
CA GLN A 602 -24.66 -17.57 11.91
C GLN A 602 -23.41 -17.86 12.74
N LEU A 603 -22.54 -16.86 12.89
CA LEU A 603 -21.26 -17.04 13.59
C LEU A 603 -21.40 -17.07 15.11
N ARG A 604 -22.45 -16.47 15.69
CA ARG A 604 -22.72 -16.37 17.14
C ARG A 604 -21.49 -15.99 18.00
N PRO A 605 -20.76 -14.90 17.69
CA PRO A 605 -19.62 -14.46 18.50
C PRO A 605 -20.05 -14.00 19.91
N THR A 606 -19.17 -14.11 20.90
CA THR A 606 -19.46 -13.75 22.31
C THR A 606 -18.60 -12.61 22.86
N VAL A 607 -17.68 -12.10 22.05
CA VAL A 607 -16.72 -11.04 22.40
C VAL A 607 -16.68 -10.03 21.26
N PHE A 608 -16.91 -8.75 21.57
CA PHE A 608 -17.13 -7.69 20.59
C PHE A 608 -16.29 -6.44 20.89
N GLN A 609 -15.76 -5.82 19.84
CA GLN A 609 -15.18 -4.47 19.93
C GLN A 609 -16.24 -3.44 19.52
N ILE A 610 -16.47 -2.44 20.37
CA ILE A 610 -17.58 -1.51 20.22
C ILE A 610 -17.21 -0.03 20.35
N ARG A 611 -18.09 0.83 19.81
CA ARG A 611 -18.26 2.24 20.20
C ARG A 611 -19.67 2.45 20.71
N TYR A 612 -19.84 3.20 21.79
CA TYR A 612 -21.17 3.45 22.38
C TYR A 612 -21.18 4.72 23.25
N ALA A 613 -22.04 5.70 22.96
CA ALA A 613 -22.29 6.92 23.77
C ALA A 613 -21.06 7.74 24.28
N GLY A 614 -19.85 7.49 23.78
CA GLY A 614 -18.58 8.08 24.26
C GLY A 614 -17.58 7.06 24.82
N ALA A 615 -18.04 5.83 25.06
CA ALA A 615 -17.23 4.66 25.41
C ALA A 615 -16.59 4.00 24.18
N LYS A 616 -15.36 3.50 24.38
CA LYS A 616 -14.61 2.64 23.46
C LYS A 616 -14.06 1.45 24.24
N GLY A 617 -14.19 0.26 23.67
CA GLY A 617 -13.46 -0.90 24.17
C GLY A 617 -14.03 -2.22 23.68
N MET A 618 -13.71 -3.27 24.43
CA MET A 618 -14.29 -4.60 24.27
C MET A 618 -15.48 -4.79 25.21
N ILE A 619 -16.47 -5.56 24.80
CA ILE A 619 -17.50 -6.13 25.68
C ILE A 619 -17.51 -7.65 25.54
N VAL A 620 -17.63 -8.34 26.68
CA VAL A 620 -17.61 -9.80 26.76
C VAL A 620 -18.87 -10.35 27.40
N LEU A 621 -19.35 -11.49 26.92
CA LEU A 621 -20.49 -12.19 27.49
C LEU A 621 -20.22 -12.56 28.95
N ASP A 622 -21.08 -12.09 29.85
CA ASP A 622 -21.19 -12.56 31.23
C ASP A 622 -22.57 -13.22 31.39
N PRO A 623 -22.63 -14.57 31.46
CA PRO A 623 -23.90 -15.30 31.50
C PRO A 623 -24.65 -15.12 32.82
N TYR A 624 -24.04 -14.49 33.83
CA TYR A 624 -24.68 -14.24 35.12
C TYR A 624 -25.37 -12.87 35.21
N LEU A 625 -25.23 -12.02 34.19
CA LEU A 625 -25.95 -10.75 34.13
C LEU A 625 -27.43 -10.99 33.81
N PRO A 626 -28.38 -10.55 34.67
CA PRO A 626 -29.80 -10.76 34.42
C PRO A 626 -30.37 -9.72 33.44
N GLY A 627 -31.21 -10.20 32.52
CA GLY A 627 -31.91 -9.36 31.56
C GLY A 627 -30.98 -8.69 30.55
N THR A 628 -31.48 -7.71 29.82
CA THR A 628 -30.71 -7.01 28.78
C THR A 628 -29.81 -5.96 29.42
N LYS A 629 -28.51 -6.22 29.55
CA LYS A 629 -27.55 -5.28 30.18
C LYS A 629 -26.25 -5.13 29.39
N ILE A 630 -25.76 -3.89 29.37
CA ILE A 630 -24.38 -3.55 28.99
C ILE A 630 -23.70 -2.85 30.18
N CYS A 631 -22.56 -3.40 30.61
CA CYS A 631 -21.77 -2.86 31.71
C CYS A 631 -20.49 -2.23 31.19
N LEU A 632 -20.35 -0.91 31.34
CA LEU A 632 -19.21 -0.13 30.90
C LEU A 632 -18.30 0.21 32.09
N ARG A 633 -16.98 0.06 31.92
CA ARG A 633 -16.00 0.51 32.92
C ARG A 633 -15.62 1.97 32.73
N LYS A 634 -15.19 2.63 33.80
CA LYS A 634 -14.72 4.04 33.76
C LYS A 634 -13.59 4.23 32.75
N SER A 635 -12.66 3.29 32.65
CA SER A 635 -11.59 3.28 31.65
C SER A 635 -12.13 3.33 30.22
N MET A 636 -13.30 2.76 29.92
CA MET A 636 -13.89 2.76 28.58
C MET A 636 -14.48 4.12 28.19
N ILE A 637 -15.04 4.87 29.14
CA ILE A 637 -15.78 6.13 28.90
C ILE A 637 -14.77 7.25 28.64
N LYS A 638 -14.72 7.76 27.41
CA LYS A 638 -13.69 8.72 27.00
C LYS A 638 -14.18 10.17 26.97
N PHE A 639 -15.48 10.39 26.87
CA PHE A 639 -16.18 11.68 26.94
C PHE A 639 -17.67 11.46 27.26
N GLY A 640 -18.35 12.49 27.75
CA GLY A 640 -19.78 12.45 28.11
C GLY A 640 -20.68 13.19 27.13
N GLY A 641 -21.95 13.39 27.48
CA GLY A 641 -22.87 14.28 26.74
C GLY A 641 -23.40 13.75 25.40
N SER A 642 -23.08 12.51 25.01
CA SER A 642 -23.63 11.91 23.80
C SER A 642 -25.07 11.44 24.02
N THR A 643 -25.97 11.77 23.08
CA THR A 643 -27.38 11.34 23.09
C THR A 643 -27.60 10.00 22.39
N SER A 644 -26.60 9.50 21.67
CA SER A 644 -26.68 8.21 20.96
C SER A 644 -26.72 7.05 21.96
N ARG A 645 -27.67 6.12 21.77
CA ARG A 645 -27.85 4.88 22.54
C ARG A 645 -27.79 3.65 21.64
N THR A 646 -26.80 3.65 20.77
CA THR A 646 -26.59 2.60 19.78
C THR A 646 -25.17 2.05 19.93
N ILE A 647 -25.07 0.74 20.18
CA ILE A 647 -23.81 0.01 20.09
C ILE A 647 -23.43 -0.04 18.64
N GLU A 648 -22.24 0.45 18.33
CA GLU A 648 -21.64 0.35 17.02
C GLU A 648 -20.58 -0.74 17.04
N LEU A 649 -20.80 -1.79 16.27
CA LEU A 649 -19.90 -2.93 16.21
C LEU A 649 -18.74 -2.59 15.27
N CYS A 650 -17.51 -2.60 15.79
CA CYS A 650 -16.31 -2.47 14.96
C CYS A 650 -15.85 -3.83 14.43
N THR A 651 -15.76 -4.84 15.31
CA THR A 651 -15.42 -6.23 14.98
C THR A 651 -15.82 -7.16 16.13
N TRP A 652 -15.63 -8.46 15.96
CA TRP A 652 -15.72 -9.48 16.99
C TRP A 652 -14.42 -10.32 17.07
N ALA A 653 -14.30 -11.14 18.10
CA ALA A 653 -13.17 -12.06 18.31
C ALA A 653 -13.08 -13.12 17.20
N LYS A 654 -11.90 -13.30 16.60
CA LYS A 654 -11.64 -14.22 15.49
C LYS A 654 -10.38 -15.03 15.76
N ASN A 655 -10.36 -16.29 15.29
CA ASN A 655 -9.16 -17.12 15.27
C ASN A 655 -8.29 -16.70 14.08
N LEU A 656 -7.28 -15.85 14.31
CA LEU A 656 -6.42 -15.33 13.24
C LEU A 656 -5.10 -16.12 13.14
N PRO A 657 -4.62 -16.41 11.92
CA PRO A 657 -3.34 -17.06 11.72
C PRO A 657 -2.17 -16.17 12.18
N MET A 658 -1.20 -16.78 12.87
CA MET A 658 -0.01 -16.09 13.36
C MET A 658 1.13 -16.16 12.34
N PHE A 659 1.79 -15.02 12.14
CA PHE A 659 2.99 -14.91 11.32
C PHE A 659 4.11 -14.26 12.13
N LEU A 660 5.32 -14.78 11.96
CA LEU A 660 6.53 -14.07 12.33
C LEU A 660 6.68 -12.81 11.47
N ASN A 661 7.46 -11.86 11.96
CA ASN A 661 7.86 -10.67 11.22
C ASN A 661 9.30 -10.30 11.59
N ARG A 662 9.93 -9.38 10.83
CA ARG A 662 11.34 -9.00 11.06
C ARG A 662 11.64 -8.60 12.52
N PRO A 663 10.90 -7.66 13.16
CA PRO A 663 11.14 -7.31 14.57
C PRO A 663 11.06 -8.51 15.52
N LEU A 664 10.01 -9.33 15.40
CA LEU A 664 9.82 -10.48 16.28
C LEU A 664 10.89 -11.55 16.09
N ILE A 665 11.30 -11.83 14.84
CA ILE A 665 12.39 -12.78 14.55
C ILE A 665 13.69 -12.27 15.15
N LYS A 666 14.03 -10.99 14.97
CA LYS A 666 15.25 -10.39 15.51
C LYS A 666 15.28 -10.45 17.04
N LEU A 667 14.15 -10.18 17.68
CA LEU A 667 13.96 -10.23 19.12
C LEU A 667 14.15 -11.67 19.64
N LEU A 668 13.44 -12.63 19.04
CA LEU A 668 13.51 -14.04 19.44
C LEU A 668 14.89 -14.67 19.19
N GLU A 669 15.59 -14.27 18.12
CA GLU A 669 16.99 -14.64 17.88
C GLU A 669 17.88 -14.22 19.05
N ASP A 670 17.78 -12.96 19.50
CA ASP A 670 18.61 -12.45 20.59
C ASP A 670 18.20 -12.99 21.95
N LEU A 671 16.92 -13.33 22.15
CA LEU A 671 16.44 -14.04 23.33
C LEU A 671 16.86 -15.52 23.36
N GLY A 672 17.48 -16.05 22.29
CA GLY A 672 18.11 -17.36 22.25
C GLY A 672 17.37 -18.45 21.48
N VAL A 673 16.31 -18.12 20.72
CA VAL A 673 15.68 -19.08 19.81
C VAL A 673 16.66 -19.48 18.71
N LYS A 674 16.79 -20.79 18.49
CA LYS A 674 17.77 -21.34 17.53
C LYS A 674 17.40 -20.98 16.08
N ASP A 675 18.41 -20.64 15.28
CA ASP A 675 18.29 -20.40 13.83
C ASP A 675 17.48 -21.48 13.11
N LYS A 676 17.70 -22.76 13.47
CA LYS A 676 17.02 -23.91 12.87
C LYS A 676 15.50 -23.79 12.96
N THR A 677 14.96 -23.26 14.06
CA THR A 677 13.51 -23.07 14.23
C THR A 677 12.93 -22.17 13.15
N PHE A 678 13.60 -21.06 12.85
CA PHE A 678 13.15 -20.11 11.82
C PHE A 678 13.35 -20.65 10.41
N MET A 679 14.50 -21.30 10.15
CA MET A 679 14.80 -21.91 8.85
C MET A 679 13.80 -23.01 8.52
N ASP A 680 13.51 -23.92 9.45
CA ASP A 680 12.55 -25.00 9.25
C ASP A 680 11.15 -24.43 8.94
N LEU A 681 10.69 -23.41 9.68
CA LEU A 681 9.41 -22.75 9.43
C LEU A 681 9.31 -22.10 8.04
N GLN A 682 10.39 -21.44 7.60
CA GLN A 682 10.42 -20.83 6.27
C GLN A 682 10.48 -21.90 5.17
N THR A 683 11.28 -22.95 5.34
CA THR A 683 11.34 -24.08 4.41
C THR A 683 9.98 -24.73 4.28
N ASP A 684 9.29 -25.02 5.39
CA ASP A 684 7.93 -25.56 5.39
C ASP A 684 6.94 -24.65 4.62
N ALA A 685 7.08 -23.33 4.78
CA ALA A 685 6.23 -22.38 4.08
C ALA A 685 6.48 -22.37 2.56
N ILE A 686 7.74 -22.37 2.13
CA ILE A 686 8.12 -22.38 0.71
C ILE A 686 7.78 -23.72 0.06
N ASP A 687 8.00 -24.83 0.76
CA ASP A 687 7.68 -26.17 0.24
C ASP A 687 6.17 -26.34 0.03
N ARG A 688 5.32 -25.76 0.88
CA ARG A 688 3.87 -25.69 0.62
C ARG A 688 3.52 -24.91 -0.65
N LEU A 689 4.25 -23.84 -0.95
CA LEU A 689 4.07 -23.10 -2.20
C LEU A 689 4.51 -23.93 -3.41
N ARG A 690 5.60 -24.69 -3.29
CA ARG A 690 6.03 -25.65 -4.33
C ARG A 690 5.01 -26.76 -4.51
N GLU A 691 4.48 -27.31 -3.42
CA GLU A 691 3.47 -28.36 -3.49
C GLU A 691 2.19 -27.90 -4.17
N ALA A 692 1.82 -26.62 -3.99
CA ALA A 692 0.66 -26.02 -4.63
C ALA A 692 0.73 -26.06 -6.16
N SER A 693 1.92 -25.96 -6.77
CA SER A 693 2.07 -25.98 -8.23
C SER A 693 2.14 -27.38 -8.85
N ARG A 694 2.42 -28.43 -8.05
CA ARG A 694 2.66 -29.81 -8.55
C ARG A 694 1.46 -30.49 -9.18
N SER A 695 0.25 -30.08 -8.85
CA SER A 695 -0.96 -30.63 -9.46
C SER A 695 -2.14 -29.69 -9.35
N THR A 696 -3.14 -29.89 -10.21
CA THR A 696 -4.39 -29.15 -10.18
C THR A 696 -5.14 -29.28 -8.83
N LEU A 697 -5.05 -30.43 -8.14
CA LEU A 697 -5.65 -30.59 -6.81
C LEU A 697 -4.96 -29.73 -5.76
N GLN A 698 -3.62 -29.68 -5.78
CA GLN A 698 -2.87 -28.91 -4.80
C GLN A 698 -3.04 -27.41 -5.05
N ALA A 699 -3.14 -27.00 -6.32
CA ALA A 699 -3.48 -25.63 -6.68
C ALA A 699 -4.88 -25.25 -6.17
N ALA A 700 -5.88 -26.12 -6.39
CA ALA A 700 -7.23 -25.93 -5.86
C ALA A 700 -7.25 -25.82 -4.33
N HIS A 701 -6.55 -26.72 -3.64
CA HIS A 701 -6.43 -26.70 -2.18
C HIS A 701 -5.76 -25.41 -1.68
N TYR A 702 -4.66 -24.98 -2.33
CA TYR A 702 -3.98 -23.73 -2.01
C TYR A 702 -4.90 -22.52 -2.17
N LEU A 703 -5.59 -22.40 -3.31
CA LEU A 703 -6.54 -21.30 -3.57
C LEU A 703 -7.64 -21.28 -2.50
N LYS A 704 -8.17 -22.45 -2.12
CA LYS A 704 -9.18 -22.60 -1.08
C LYS A 704 -8.69 -22.15 0.29
N VAL A 705 -7.53 -22.64 0.74
CA VAL A 705 -6.95 -22.31 2.06
C VAL A 705 -6.59 -20.83 2.16
N LYS A 706 -6.14 -20.23 1.06
CA LYS A 706 -5.71 -18.82 1.04
C LYS A 706 -6.85 -17.83 0.82
N GLY A 707 -8.06 -18.30 0.46
CA GLY A 707 -9.15 -17.42 0.06
C GLY A 707 -8.73 -16.50 -1.09
N ILE A 708 -8.03 -17.08 -2.07
CA ILE A 708 -7.68 -16.38 -3.31
C ILE A 708 -8.88 -16.51 -4.24
N SER A 709 -9.34 -15.38 -4.77
CA SER A 709 -10.61 -15.21 -5.49
C SER A 709 -11.86 -15.45 -4.63
N SER A 710 -12.99 -14.94 -5.12
CA SER A 710 -14.30 -15.12 -4.51
C SER A 710 -14.64 -16.58 -4.27
N ALA A 711 -15.13 -16.88 -3.05
CA ALA A 711 -15.68 -18.19 -2.72
C ALA A 711 -16.80 -18.60 -3.69
N SER A 712 -17.54 -17.62 -4.22
CA SER A 712 -18.65 -17.80 -5.16
C SER A 712 -18.21 -18.24 -6.55
N LEU A 713 -17.01 -17.86 -6.99
CA LEU A 713 -16.41 -18.33 -8.25
C LEU A 713 -16.04 -19.81 -8.20
N LYS A 714 -15.91 -20.38 -6.99
CA LYS A 714 -15.53 -21.77 -6.77
C LYS A 714 -14.33 -22.19 -7.62
N LEU A 715 -13.32 -21.32 -7.78
CA LEU A 715 -12.11 -21.64 -8.54
C LEU A 715 -11.44 -22.96 -8.10
N PRO A 716 -11.39 -23.30 -6.80
CA PRO A 716 -10.94 -24.63 -6.38
C PRO A 716 -11.72 -25.77 -7.05
N PHE A 717 -13.04 -25.69 -7.07
CA PHE A 717 -13.90 -26.66 -7.72
C PHE A 717 -13.75 -26.67 -9.25
N LEU A 718 -13.54 -25.50 -9.87
CA LEU A 718 -13.24 -25.41 -11.29
C LEU A 718 -11.94 -26.17 -11.61
N PHE A 719 -10.90 -25.96 -10.82
CA PHE A 719 -9.61 -26.64 -10.98
C PHE A 719 -9.77 -28.16 -10.78
N GLU A 720 -10.47 -28.59 -9.73
CA GLU A 720 -10.82 -30.00 -9.52
C GLU A 720 -11.57 -30.61 -10.71
N SER A 721 -12.49 -29.84 -11.31
CA SER A 721 -13.28 -30.27 -12.48
C SER A 721 -12.43 -30.34 -13.75
N LEU A 722 -11.53 -29.39 -13.97
CA LEU A 722 -10.57 -29.39 -15.09
C LEU A 722 -9.70 -30.65 -15.08
N ARG A 723 -9.28 -31.10 -13.89
CA ARG A 723 -8.55 -32.36 -13.74
C ARG A 723 -9.36 -33.56 -14.23
N ASN A 724 -10.65 -33.64 -13.91
CA ASN A 724 -11.52 -34.73 -14.35
C ASN A 724 -11.67 -34.77 -15.87
N LEU A 725 -11.50 -33.62 -16.53
CA LEU A 725 -11.51 -33.47 -17.99
C LEU A 725 -10.13 -33.68 -18.62
N GLN A 726 -9.11 -34.00 -17.81
CA GLN A 726 -7.71 -34.11 -18.24
C GLN A 726 -7.18 -32.82 -18.90
N VAL A 727 -7.70 -31.67 -18.46
CA VAL A 727 -7.27 -30.37 -18.98
C VAL A 727 -6.55 -29.58 -17.90
N ASN A 728 -5.48 -28.90 -18.28
CA ASN A 728 -4.63 -28.17 -17.35
C ASN A 728 -4.95 -26.67 -17.37
N TYR A 729 -5.18 -26.05 -16.19
CA TYR A 729 -5.40 -24.61 -16.06
C TYR A 729 -4.19 -23.78 -16.53
N TRP A 730 -2.98 -24.35 -16.52
CA TRP A 730 -1.76 -23.75 -17.06
C TRP A 730 -1.82 -23.45 -18.56
N GLU A 731 -2.75 -24.08 -19.29
CA GLU A 731 -2.97 -23.85 -20.73
C GLU A 731 -3.64 -22.49 -21.02
N ASP A 732 -4.27 -21.88 -20.00
CA ASP A 732 -4.82 -20.53 -20.11
C ASP A 732 -3.84 -19.47 -19.55
N PRO A 733 -3.41 -18.49 -20.37
CA PRO A 733 -2.47 -17.47 -19.94
C PRO A 733 -2.95 -16.61 -18.77
N PHE A 734 -4.27 -16.38 -18.64
CA PHE A 734 -4.83 -15.55 -17.57
C PHE A 734 -4.85 -16.30 -16.24
N LEU A 735 -5.40 -17.53 -16.19
CA LEU A 735 -5.38 -18.38 -14.99
C LEU A 735 -3.96 -18.70 -14.55
N ARG A 736 -3.07 -18.99 -15.49
CA ARG A 736 -1.64 -19.13 -15.22
C ARG A 736 -1.07 -17.89 -14.56
N ARG A 737 -1.34 -16.70 -15.12
CA ARG A 737 -0.81 -15.44 -14.59
C ARG A 737 -1.34 -15.13 -13.20
N ALA A 738 -2.64 -15.32 -12.97
CA ALA A 738 -3.27 -15.13 -11.67
C ALA A 738 -2.67 -16.08 -10.61
N PHE A 739 -2.47 -17.36 -10.96
CA PHE A 739 -1.86 -18.33 -10.06
C PHE A 739 -0.39 -18.02 -9.76
N GLU A 740 0.44 -17.75 -10.79
CA GLU A 740 1.84 -17.34 -10.63
C GLU A 740 1.95 -16.08 -9.74
N LEU A 741 1.09 -15.08 -9.97
CA LEU A 741 1.04 -13.87 -9.17
C LEU A 741 0.75 -14.22 -7.71
N SER A 742 -0.25 -15.05 -7.43
CA SER A 742 -0.61 -15.43 -6.07
C SER A 742 0.52 -16.11 -5.30
N LEU A 743 1.31 -16.98 -5.96
CA LEU A 743 2.47 -17.64 -5.35
C LEU A 743 3.62 -16.67 -5.10
N LEU A 744 3.90 -15.79 -6.07
CA LEU A 744 4.94 -14.77 -5.97
C LEU A 744 4.67 -13.79 -4.83
N MET A 745 3.42 -13.40 -4.62
CA MET A 745 3.09 -12.47 -3.55
C MET A 745 3.36 -13.07 -2.17
N GLU A 746 3.04 -14.34 -1.96
CA GLU A 746 3.36 -15.02 -0.70
C GLU A 746 4.87 -15.22 -0.53
N LEU A 747 5.57 -15.59 -1.60
CA LEU A 747 7.04 -15.70 -1.57
C LEU A 747 7.71 -14.36 -1.25
N ASN A 748 7.19 -13.26 -1.78
CA ASN A 748 7.69 -11.91 -1.53
C ASN A 748 7.42 -11.46 -0.09
N ASP A 749 6.25 -11.80 0.46
CA ASP A 749 5.95 -11.60 1.89
C ASP A 749 6.95 -12.35 2.79
N ILE A 750 7.30 -13.59 2.44
CA ILE A 750 8.31 -14.38 3.15
C ILE A 750 9.69 -13.71 3.03
N LYS A 751 10.17 -13.43 1.81
CA LYS A 751 11.52 -12.91 1.56
C LYS A 751 11.71 -11.47 2.07
N TYR A 752 10.84 -10.55 1.66
CA TYR A 752 10.98 -9.10 1.88
C TYR A 752 10.28 -8.58 3.12
N ARG A 753 9.58 -9.43 3.87
CA ARG A 753 8.94 -9.00 5.13
C ARG A 753 9.15 -9.99 6.27
N ALA A 754 9.81 -11.11 5.98
CA ALA A 754 9.98 -12.22 6.91
C ALA A 754 8.62 -12.66 7.50
N ARG A 755 7.56 -12.59 6.68
CA ARG A 755 6.20 -12.96 7.08
C ARG A 755 6.03 -14.47 7.01
N VAL A 756 6.64 -15.17 7.95
CA VAL A 756 6.69 -16.64 7.98
C VAL A 756 5.52 -17.17 8.83
N PRO A 757 4.63 -18.02 8.29
CA PRO A 757 3.50 -18.58 9.05
C PRO A 757 3.98 -19.53 10.15
N VAL A 758 3.35 -19.47 11.32
CA VAL A 758 3.61 -20.40 12.44
C VAL A 758 2.41 -21.32 12.62
N LYS A 759 2.55 -22.60 12.26
CA LYS A 759 1.45 -23.59 12.34
C LYS A 759 0.94 -23.75 13.77
N GLU A 760 1.86 -23.84 14.73
CA GLU A 760 1.57 -23.90 16.17
C GLU A 760 1.58 -22.50 16.81
N GLY A 761 0.89 -21.56 16.16
CA GLY A 761 0.71 -20.19 16.62
C GLY A 761 -0.65 -19.62 16.21
N VAL A 762 -1.19 -18.72 17.03
CA VAL A 762 -2.48 -18.07 16.80
C VAL A 762 -2.44 -16.61 17.25
N THR A 763 -3.21 -15.75 16.61
CA THR A 763 -3.40 -14.35 17.01
C THR A 763 -4.85 -14.18 17.48
N LEU A 764 -5.05 -13.74 18.73
CA LEU A 764 -6.36 -13.63 19.36
C LEU A 764 -6.52 -12.27 20.05
N VAL A 765 -7.77 -11.83 20.23
CA VAL A 765 -8.05 -10.65 21.06
C VAL A 765 -7.91 -10.99 22.54
N GLY A 766 -7.38 -10.04 23.31
CA GLY A 766 -7.26 -10.15 24.76
C GLY A 766 -8.55 -9.80 25.51
N VAL A 767 -8.87 -10.59 26.53
CA VAL A 767 -9.96 -10.29 27.49
C VAL A 767 -9.50 -10.58 28.92
N VAL A 768 -10.29 -10.15 29.90
CA VAL A 768 -10.02 -10.37 31.33
C VAL A 768 -10.81 -11.55 31.88
N ASP A 769 -10.22 -12.27 32.83
CA ASP A 769 -10.93 -13.24 33.66
C ASP A 769 -11.76 -12.56 34.75
N GLU A 770 -13.05 -12.36 34.48
CA GLU A 770 -14.01 -11.82 35.46
C GLU A 770 -14.28 -12.76 36.65
N THR A 771 -13.95 -14.05 36.54
CA THR A 771 -14.19 -15.04 37.61
C THR A 771 -13.10 -15.04 38.68
N GLY A 772 -11.89 -14.58 38.32
CA GLY A 772 -10.73 -14.58 39.20
C GLY A 772 -10.09 -15.96 39.40
N TYR A 773 -10.45 -16.93 38.55
CA TYR A 773 -9.94 -18.30 38.57
C TYR A 773 -8.46 -18.39 38.19
N LEU A 774 -8.00 -17.60 37.21
CA LEU A 774 -6.62 -17.64 36.72
C LEU A 774 -5.66 -16.99 37.73
N LEU A 775 -4.54 -17.66 38.02
CA LEU A 775 -3.47 -17.11 38.84
C LEU A 775 -2.54 -16.18 38.03
N GLU A 776 -1.63 -15.49 38.74
CA GLU A 776 -0.59 -14.70 38.08
C GLU A 776 0.28 -15.59 37.18
N GLY A 777 0.48 -15.15 35.93
CA GLY A 777 1.23 -15.92 34.93
C GLY A 777 0.44 -17.04 34.25
N GLU A 778 -0.85 -17.18 34.55
CA GLU A 778 -1.76 -18.10 33.87
C GLU A 778 -2.68 -17.38 32.88
N VAL A 779 -3.00 -18.08 31.78
CA VAL A 779 -3.94 -17.63 30.76
C VAL A 779 -4.88 -18.77 30.39
N TYR A 780 -6.10 -18.46 29.98
CA TYR A 780 -6.99 -19.42 29.32
C TYR A 780 -7.11 -19.03 27.85
N VAL A 781 -6.77 -19.96 26.95
CA VAL A 781 -6.79 -19.70 25.50
C VAL A 781 -7.83 -20.60 24.86
N ASN A 782 -8.95 -20.02 24.45
CA ASN A 782 -10.03 -20.73 23.77
C ASN A 782 -10.08 -20.31 22.30
N ARG A 783 -9.83 -21.26 21.41
CA ARG A 783 -9.94 -21.07 19.96
C ARG A 783 -10.84 -22.13 19.38
N GLU A 784 -11.38 -21.85 18.21
CA GLU A 784 -12.20 -22.81 17.50
C GLU A 784 -11.43 -23.50 16.39
N ASP A 785 -11.73 -24.77 16.19
CA ASP A 785 -11.28 -25.51 15.01
C ASP A 785 -12.15 -25.18 13.77
N ASP A 786 -11.81 -25.80 12.64
CA ASP A 786 -12.54 -25.61 11.37
C ASP A 786 -14.02 -26.08 11.45
N SER A 787 -14.37 -26.88 12.47
CA SER A 787 -15.74 -27.35 12.76
C SER A 787 -16.46 -26.47 13.79
N GLN A 788 -15.89 -25.31 14.13
CA GLN A 788 -16.37 -24.39 15.16
C GLN A 788 -16.49 -25.03 16.55
N GLN A 789 -15.68 -26.05 16.84
CA GLN A 789 -15.63 -26.67 18.15
C GLN A 789 -14.58 -25.99 19.04
N PRO A 790 -14.87 -25.75 20.33
CA PRO A 790 -13.87 -25.22 21.28
C PRO A 790 -12.66 -26.14 21.42
N TRP A 791 -11.47 -25.55 21.25
CA TRP A 791 -10.17 -26.20 21.42
C TRP A 791 -9.34 -25.36 22.40
N PRO A 792 -9.43 -25.62 23.71
CA PRO A 792 -8.59 -24.94 24.69
C PRO A 792 -7.12 -25.37 24.54
N LEU A 793 -6.19 -24.42 24.64
CA LEU A 793 -4.76 -24.72 24.69
C LEU A 793 -4.31 -24.93 26.14
N THR A 794 -3.39 -25.87 26.35
CA THR A 794 -2.78 -26.13 27.66
C THR A 794 -1.27 -26.23 27.57
N GLY A 795 -0.60 -25.92 28.68
CA GLY A 795 0.84 -25.96 28.82
C GLY A 795 1.52 -24.60 28.56
N ARG A 796 2.84 -24.62 28.47
CA ARG A 796 3.64 -23.41 28.32
C ARG A 796 3.46 -22.78 26.94
N VAL A 797 3.11 -21.50 26.91
CA VAL A 797 2.94 -20.72 25.68
C VAL A 797 3.69 -19.40 25.74
N LEU A 798 4.13 -18.92 24.59
CA LEU A 798 4.79 -17.62 24.44
C LEU A 798 3.76 -16.59 23.97
N VAL A 799 3.65 -15.46 24.67
CA VAL A 799 2.68 -14.40 24.36
C VAL A 799 3.40 -13.09 24.06
N THR A 800 2.97 -12.38 23.03
CA THR A 800 3.49 -11.05 22.64
C THR A 800 2.48 -10.22 21.88
N ARG A 801 2.74 -8.93 21.70
CA ARG A 801 1.92 -7.97 20.96
C ARG A 801 2.79 -7.19 19.98
N SER A 802 2.31 -6.92 18.77
CA SER A 802 3.02 -6.10 17.79
C SER A 802 2.65 -4.62 17.91
N PRO A 803 3.59 -3.67 17.67
CA PRO A 803 5.02 -3.89 17.37
C PRO A 803 5.83 -4.34 18.60
N VAL A 804 6.97 -4.99 18.37
CA VAL A 804 7.88 -5.45 19.44
C VAL A 804 9.25 -4.77 19.30
N HIS A 805 9.80 -4.27 20.41
CA HIS A 805 11.12 -3.63 20.42
C HIS A 805 11.93 -4.03 21.66
N HIS A 806 11.32 -4.00 22.85
CA HIS A 806 12.00 -4.29 24.10
C HIS A 806 12.11 -5.81 24.32
N PRO A 807 13.24 -6.32 24.86
CA PRO A 807 13.41 -7.75 25.18
C PRO A 807 12.28 -8.36 26.01
N GLY A 808 11.71 -7.57 26.92
CA GLY A 808 10.58 -7.96 27.78
C GLY A 808 9.20 -7.92 27.13
N ASP A 809 9.05 -7.55 25.86
CA ASP A 809 7.74 -7.53 25.16
C ASP A 809 7.22 -8.94 24.82
N VAL A 810 8.01 -9.97 25.12
CA VAL A 810 7.70 -11.38 24.91
C VAL A 810 7.79 -12.09 26.26
N GLN A 811 6.72 -12.78 26.65
CA GLN A 811 6.63 -13.45 27.95
C GLN A 811 6.15 -14.89 27.80
N PHE A 812 6.79 -15.83 28.47
CA PHE A 812 6.21 -17.15 28.71
C PHE A 812 5.18 -17.10 29.83
N VAL A 813 4.07 -17.78 29.59
CA VAL A 813 2.97 -17.99 30.53
C VAL A 813 2.47 -19.42 30.44
N ASN A 814 1.66 -19.82 31.42
CA ASN A 814 1.04 -21.13 31.43
C ASN A 814 -0.40 -21.03 30.91
N ALA A 815 -0.70 -21.69 29.80
CA ALA A 815 -2.07 -21.90 29.37
C ALA A 815 -2.68 -23.02 30.21
N VAL A 816 -3.76 -22.73 30.92
CA VAL A 816 -4.45 -23.69 31.80
C VAL A 816 -5.86 -23.95 31.27
N ASP A 817 -6.39 -25.14 31.56
CA ASP A 817 -7.82 -25.40 31.30
C ASP A 817 -8.66 -24.96 32.51
N VAL A 818 -9.94 -24.70 32.26
CA VAL A 818 -10.91 -24.24 33.26
C VAL A 818 -11.99 -25.31 33.52
N PRO A 819 -12.72 -25.28 34.64
CA PRO A 819 -13.81 -26.22 34.88
C PRO A 819 -14.86 -26.24 33.76
N HIS A 820 -15.56 -27.37 33.59
CA HIS A 820 -16.55 -27.54 32.52
C HIS A 820 -17.72 -26.55 32.62
N ASP A 821 -18.09 -26.16 33.84
CA ASP A 821 -19.13 -25.20 34.17
C ASP A 821 -18.63 -23.74 34.23
N SER A 822 -17.34 -23.50 33.95
CA SER A 822 -16.78 -22.16 33.95
C SER A 822 -17.38 -21.30 32.83
N PRO A 823 -17.82 -20.06 33.12
CA PRO A 823 -18.34 -19.14 32.10
C PRO A 823 -17.26 -18.75 31.07
N LEU A 824 -15.98 -18.89 31.42
CA LEU A 824 -14.88 -18.60 30.49
C LEU A 824 -14.91 -19.50 29.24
N ARG A 825 -15.50 -20.70 29.32
CA ARG A 825 -15.65 -21.60 28.17
C ARG A 825 -16.59 -21.05 27.09
N LEU A 826 -17.48 -20.11 27.44
CA LEU A 826 -18.38 -19.44 26.50
C LEU A 826 -17.68 -18.34 25.69
N LEU A 827 -16.50 -17.90 26.11
CA LEU A 827 -15.72 -16.88 25.42
C LEU A 827 -14.98 -17.51 24.24
N ARG A 828 -15.40 -17.19 23.02
CA ARG A 828 -14.91 -17.82 21.79
C ARG A 828 -13.76 -17.02 21.17
N ASN A 829 -12.74 -17.71 20.68
CA ASN A 829 -11.61 -17.14 19.91
C ASN A 829 -10.86 -16.00 20.63
N THR A 830 -10.49 -16.21 21.89
CA THR A 830 -9.86 -15.20 22.74
C THR A 830 -8.78 -15.78 23.65
N VAL A 831 -7.87 -14.91 24.10
CA VAL A 831 -6.98 -15.18 25.23
C VAL A 831 -7.48 -14.41 26.46
N VAL A 832 -7.80 -15.14 27.51
CA VAL A 832 -8.26 -14.62 28.80
C VAL A 832 -7.06 -14.45 29.71
N PHE A 833 -6.87 -13.23 30.21
CA PHE A 833 -5.80 -12.84 31.11
C PHE A 833 -6.29 -12.78 32.56
N SER A 834 -5.42 -13.20 33.48
CA SER A 834 -5.69 -13.10 34.91
C SER A 834 -5.88 -11.64 35.36
N GLN A 835 -6.83 -11.44 36.28
CA GLN A 835 -7.01 -10.21 37.05
C GLN A 835 -6.19 -10.19 38.36
N ASN A 836 -5.32 -11.18 38.56
CA ASN A 836 -4.43 -11.36 39.71
C ASN A 836 -2.97 -11.12 39.31
N GLY A 837 -2.15 -10.83 40.32
CA GLY A 837 -0.70 -10.62 40.16
C GLY A 837 -0.26 -9.18 40.36
N ASP A 838 1.04 -8.96 40.17
CA ASP A 838 1.67 -7.66 40.45
C ASP A 838 1.35 -6.63 39.36
N ARG A 839 1.36 -7.07 38.10
CA ARG A 839 1.11 -6.24 36.92
C ARG A 839 0.27 -7.00 35.89
N PRO A 840 -0.71 -6.36 35.23
CA PRO A 840 -1.47 -6.99 34.16
C PRO A 840 -0.55 -7.42 33.02
N LEU A 841 -0.64 -8.69 32.60
CA LEU A 841 0.15 -9.23 31.50
C LEU A 841 0.03 -8.42 30.20
N PRO A 842 -1.16 -7.98 29.75
CA PRO A 842 -1.31 -7.04 28.62
C PRO A 842 -0.32 -5.88 28.64
N SER A 843 -0.20 -5.21 29.79
CA SER A 843 0.66 -4.04 29.96
C SER A 843 2.16 -4.38 29.86
N MET A 844 2.56 -5.63 30.08
CA MET A 844 3.94 -6.10 29.91
C MET A 844 4.32 -6.25 28.43
N LEU A 845 3.32 -6.44 27.55
CA LEU A 845 3.51 -6.78 26.14
C LEU A 845 3.44 -5.51 25.28
N SER A 846 4.56 -4.78 25.23
CA SER A 846 4.65 -3.48 24.54
C SER A 846 3.64 -2.44 25.06
N GLY A 847 3.18 -2.52 26.31
CA GLY A 847 2.18 -1.60 26.88
C GLY A 847 0.76 -1.83 26.37
N GLY A 848 0.32 -3.09 26.26
CA GLY A 848 -1.03 -3.45 25.80
C GLY A 848 -2.14 -3.22 26.80
N ASP A 849 -3.36 -3.15 26.27
CA ASP A 849 -4.62 -2.99 26.99
C ASP A 849 -5.66 -4.02 26.49
N LEU A 850 -6.92 -3.88 26.92
CA LEU A 850 -8.03 -4.75 26.53
C LEU A 850 -9.08 -3.99 25.72
N ASP A 851 -8.68 -2.94 24.98
CA ASP A 851 -9.59 -2.12 24.15
C ASP A 851 -9.80 -2.64 22.71
N GLY A 852 -9.19 -3.81 22.44
CA GLY A 852 -9.22 -4.54 21.16
C GLY A 852 -7.85 -5.00 20.66
N ASP A 853 -6.83 -4.99 21.53
CA ASP A 853 -5.49 -5.47 21.20
C ASP A 853 -5.46 -6.95 20.79
N LEU A 854 -4.63 -7.24 19.79
CA LEU A 854 -4.36 -8.58 19.29
C LEU A 854 -3.02 -9.09 19.85
N TYR A 855 -3.07 -10.26 20.46
CA TYR A 855 -1.95 -10.95 21.06
C TYR A 855 -1.58 -12.17 20.23
N ASN A 856 -0.28 -12.35 19.97
CA ASN A 856 0.27 -13.53 19.33
C ASN A 856 0.62 -14.56 20.41
N ILE A 857 0.06 -15.77 20.28
CA ILE A 857 0.29 -16.91 21.15
C ILE A 857 1.01 -17.99 20.34
N ILE A 858 2.24 -18.31 20.71
CA ILE A 858 3.04 -19.39 20.09
C ILE A 858 3.12 -20.54 21.09
N TYR A 859 2.63 -21.71 20.69
CA TYR A 859 2.67 -22.95 21.47
C TYR A 859 3.55 -24.03 20.81
N ASP A 860 4.35 -23.62 19.82
CA ASP A 860 5.38 -24.43 19.18
C ASP A 860 6.56 -24.68 20.13
N LYS A 861 6.79 -25.95 20.47
CA LYS A 861 7.83 -26.37 21.44
C LYS A 861 9.26 -26.04 20.98
N ARG A 862 9.48 -25.68 19.71
CA ARG A 862 10.78 -25.25 19.19
C ARG A 862 11.16 -23.83 19.64
N PHE A 863 10.20 -23.03 20.10
CA PHE A 863 10.44 -21.69 20.64
C PHE A 863 10.76 -21.79 22.13
N LEU A 864 12.02 -22.05 22.44
CA LEU A 864 12.51 -22.12 23.82
C LEU A 864 13.33 -20.86 24.12
N LEU A 865 12.95 -20.12 25.17
CA LEU A 865 13.76 -19.05 25.75
C LEU A 865 14.37 -19.54 27.07
N PRO A 866 15.58 -19.09 27.43
CA PRO A 866 16.20 -19.44 28.71
C PRO A 866 15.40 -18.94 29.92
N LYS A 867 14.80 -17.74 29.82
CA LYS A 867 14.02 -17.08 30.86
C LYS A 867 13.15 -15.97 30.25
N ASN A 868 12.18 -15.48 31.03
CA ASN A 868 11.51 -14.22 30.72
C ASN A 868 12.44 -13.04 31.06
N GLU A 869 12.53 -12.08 30.14
CA GLU A 869 13.18 -10.80 30.41
C GLU A 869 12.20 -9.84 31.09
N THR A 870 12.74 -8.92 31.89
CA THR A 870 11.93 -7.94 32.62
C THR A 870 11.18 -7.02 31.63
N PRO A 871 9.84 -6.92 31.73
CA PRO A 871 9.08 -5.98 30.91
C PRO A 871 9.47 -4.52 31.16
N ALA A 872 9.45 -3.69 30.12
CA ALA A 872 9.61 -2.25 30.30
C ALA A 872 8.40 -1.66 31.06
N ASP A 873 8.60 -0.60 31.85
CA ASP A 873 7.51 0.00 32.65
C ASP A 873 6.51 0.81 31.81
N TYR A 874 6.92 1.27 30.62
CA TYR A 874 6.12 2.08 29.68
C TYR A 874 5.29 3.17 30.40
N PRO A 875 5.95 4.17 31.04
CA PRO A 875 5.24 5.13 31.87
C PRO A 875 4.32 6.01 31.02
N SER A 876 3.08 6.20 31.48
CA SER A 876 2.16 7.14 30.85
C SER A 876 2.66 8.57 31.08
N VAL A 877 2.94 9.28 29.99
CA VAL A 877 3.36 10.69 30.05
C VAL A 877 2.12 11.59 30.12
N ASN A 878 2.17 12.61 30.98
CA ASN A 878 1.13 13.63 31.05
C ASN A 878 0.99 14.33 29.68
N PRO A 879 -0.21 14.38 29.09
CA PRO A 879 -0.42 15.03 27.81
C PRO A 879 -0.12 16.52 27.87
N VAL A 880 0.39 17.06 26.77
CA VAL A 880 0.47 18.52 26.59
C VAL A 880 -0.95 19.08 26.48
N LYS A 881 -1.34 19.93 27.43
CA LYS A 881 -2.65 20.58 27.48
C LYS A 881 -2.51 22.05 27.10
N LEU A 882 -3.49 22.57 26.37
CA LEU A 882 -3.68 24.01 26.16
C LEU A 882 -4.47 24.60 27.32
N ASP A 883 -4.24 25.88 27.63
CA ASP A 883 -4.97 26.60 28.69
C ASP A 883 -6.36 27.10 28.24
N ARG A 884 -6.72 26.83 26.98
CA ARG A 884 -7.99 27.21 26.35
C ARG A 884 -8.69 26.00 25.70
N PRO A 885 -9.98 26.09 25.36
CA PRO A 885 -10.66 25.08 24.55
C PRO A 885 -9.94 24.86 23.19
N ILE A 886 -10.04 23.64 22.69
CA ILE A 886 -9.48 23.24 21.39
C ILE A 886 -10.34 23.81 20.26
N THR A 887 -9.69 24.39 19.24
CA THR A 887 -10.33 24.85 18.00
C THR A 887 -10.04 23.88 16.85
N ALA A 888 -10.80 24.01 15.76
CA ALA A 888 -10.53 23.26 14.53
C ALA A 888 -9.13 23.56 13.96
N SER A 889 -8.60 24.78 14.15
CA SER A 889 -7.24 25.15 13.76
C SER A 889 -6.18 24.33 14.53
N ASP A 890 -6.34 24.12 15.84
CA ASP A 890 -5.41 23.30 16.61
C ASP A 890 -5.37 21.85 16.09
N VAL A 891 -6.53 21.31 15.71
CA VAL A 891 -6.64 19.95 15.16
C VAL A 891 -6.00 19.86 13.77
N ALA A 892 -6.19 20.87 12.91
CA ALA A 892 -5.55 20.96 11.60
C ALA A 892 -4.02 21.05 11.72
N ASN A 893 -3.51 21.88 12.65
CA ASN A 893 -2.09 21.97 12.95
C ASN A 893 -1.52 20.63 13.42
N PHE A 894 -2.23 19.96 14.34
CA PHE A 894 -1.84 18.64 14.83
C PHE A 894 -1.82 17.57 13.72
N PHE A 895 -2.76 17.61 12.76
CA PHE A 895 -2.77 16.68 11.62
C PHE A 895 -1.49 16.78 10.78
N VAL A 896 -1.07 18.01 10.43
CA VAL A 896 0.16 18.25 9.67
C VAL A 896 1.41 17.94 10.47
N GLU A 897 1.41 18.27 11.77
CA GLU A 897 2.48 17.94 12.70
C GLU A 897 2.66 16.42 12.86
N PHE A 898 1.57 15.65 12.82
CA PHE A 898 1.64 14.19 12.80
C PHE A 898 2.25 13.64 11.52
N ILE A 899 1.91 14.20 10.35
CA ILE A 899 2.53 13.81 9.07
C ILE A 899 4.06 13.99 9.14
N GLU A 900 4.53 15.10 9.70
CA GLU A 900 5.96 15.37 9.85
C GLU A 900 6.68 14.43 10.85
N ASN A 901 5.94 13.93 11.85
CA ASN A 901 6.49 13.18 12.99
C ASN A 901 6.03 11.70 13.05
N ASP A 902 5.51 11.11 11.97
CA ASP A 902 5.22 9.66 11.87
C ASP A 902 6.53 8.85 11.75
N LEU A 903 7.28 8.77 12.86
CA LEU A 903 8.64 8.22 12.92
C LEU A 903 8.71 6.74 13.31
N VAL A 904 7.59 6.09 13.63
CA VAL A 904 7.56 4.70 14.12
C VAL A 904 8.26 3.73 13.15
N GLY A 905 8.03 3.91 11.85
CA GLY A 905 8.68 3.10 10.80
C GLY A 905 10.19 3.30 10.74
N LEU A 906 10.65 4.54 10.87
CA LEU A 906 12.07 4.89 10.88
C LEU A 906 12.78 4.34 12.12
N ILE A 907 12.18 4.51 13.30
CA ILE A 907 12.68 3.98 14.58
C ILE A 907 12.80 2.46 14.51
N SER A 908 11.76 1.77 14.02
CA SER A 908 11.76 0.31 13.90
C SER A 908 12.84 -0.21 12.92
N THR A 909 13.04 0.50 11.81
CA THR A 909 14.10 0.16 10.84
C THR A 909 15.48 0.37 11.45
N ARG A 910 15.69 1.49 12.15
CA ARG A 910 16.95 1.79 12.84
C ARG A 910 17.24 0.77 13.95
N HIS A 911 16.21 0.36 14.70
CA HIS A 911 16.31 -0.66 15.73
C HIS A 911 16.77 -2.00 15.14
N LEU A 912 16.16 -2.44 14.03
CA LEU A 912 16.59 -3.66 13.32
C LEU A 912 18.04 -3.58 12.83
N MET A 913 18.44 -2.44 12.25
CA MET A 913 19.82 -2.25 11.79
C MET A 913 20.82 -2.33 12.95
N ILE A 914 20.57 -1.62 14.04
CA ILE A 914 21.47 -1.61 15.20
C ILE A 914 21.50 -2.98 15.87
N ALA A 915 20.35 -3.64 16.04
CA ALA A 915 20.28 -4.98 16.63
C ALA A 915 21.00 -6.03 15.76
N ASP A 916 20.98 -5.90 14.43
CA ASP A 916 21.76 -6.77 13.54
C ASP A 916 23.27 -6.54 13.67
N GLN A 917 23.66 -5.28 13.82
CA GLN A 917 25.06 -4.86 13.89
C GLN A 917 25.68 -5.19 15.25
N LYS A 918 25.05 -4.78 16.35
CA LYS A 918 25.64 -4.86 17.68
C LYS A 918 25.71 -6.31 18.18
N PRO A 919 26.81 -6.74 18.83
CA PRO A 919 26.92 -8.09 19.39
C PRO A 919 25.84 -8.43 20.41
N ARG A 920 25.40 -7.43 21.20
CA ARG A 920 24.33 -7.56 22.21
C ARG A 920 22.92 -7.56 21.60
N GLY A 921 22.79 -7.31 20.31
CA GLY A 921 21.50 -7.28 19.63
C GLY A 921 20.53 -6.28 20.26
N VAL A 922 19.29 -6.70 20.47
CA VAL A 922 18.23 -5.93 21.15
C VAL A 922 18.56 -5.50 22.59
N PHE A 923 19.54 -6.15 23.25
CA PHE A 923 20.01 -5.77 24.59
C PHE A 923 21.06 -4.66 24.59
N ASP A 924 21.41 -4.12 23.42
CA ASP A 924 22.30 -2.98 23.31
C ASP A 924 21.59 -1.70 23.82
N PRO A 925 22.28 -0.80 24.55
CA PRO A 925 21.67 0.45 25.04
C PRO A 925 21.06 1.31 23.92
N ASP A 926 21.66 1.31 22.72
CA ASP A 926 21.13 2.05 21.57
C ASP A 926 19.76 1.48 21.13
N CYS A 927 19.56 0.16 21.24
CA CYS A 927 18.30 -0.53 20.94
C CYS A 927 17.24 -0.26 22.02
N LEU A 928 17.61 -0.32 23.30
CA LEU A 928 16.70 -0.02 24.40
C LEU A 928 16.20 1.43 24.35
N MET A 929 17.08 2.37 24.03
CA MET A 929 16.69 3.77 23.81
C MET A 929 15.73 3.92 22.62
N LEU A 930 15.95 3.19 21.53
CA LEU A 930 15.01 3.17 20.39
C LEU A 930 13.66 2.53 20.75
N ALA A 931 13.63 1.53 21.64
CA ALA A 931 12.39 0.94 22.14
C ALA A 931 11.57 1.96 22.96
N GLU A 932 12.24 2.75 23.82
CA GLU A 932 11.61 3.86 24.53
C GLU A 932 11.07 4.94 23.58
N MET A 933 11.87 5.34 22.58
CA MET A 933 11.42 6.27 21.54
C MET A 933 10.24 5.74 20.73
N ALA A 934 10.19 4.43 20.45
CA ALA A 934 9.08 3.81 19.74
C ALA A 934 7.77 3.93 20.55
N SER A 935 7.83 3.72 21.86
CA SER A 935 6.69 3.91 22.77
C SER A 935 6.19 5.36 22.74
N VAL A 936 7.10 6.33 22.84
CA VAL A 936 6.75 7.76 22.75
C VAL A 936 6.11 8.10 21.40
N ALA A 937 6.64 7.56 20.29
CA ALA A 937 6.09 7.79 18.95
C ALA A 937 4.70 7.17 18.76
N VAL A 938 4.42 6.01 19.34
CA VAL A 938 3.09 5.37 19.30
C VAL A 938 2.06 6.17 20.10
N ASP A 939 2.48 6.74 21.22
CA ASP A 939 1.62 7.55 22.09
C ASP A 939 1.54 9.03 21.70
N PHE A 940 2.36 9.49 20.76
CA PHE A 940 2.35 10.87 20.28
C PHE A 940 0.93 11.39 19.96
N PRO A 941 0.03 10.64 19.28
CA PRO A 941 -1.33 11.11 19.02
C PRO A 941 -2.19 11.34 20.27
N LYS A 942 -1.85 10.70 21.39
CA LYS A 942 -2.57 10.81 22.67
C LYS A 942 -1.88 11.73 23.67
N SER A 943 -0.56 11.91 23.54
CA SER A 943 0.28 12.61 24.51
C SER A 943 0.73 14.00 24.02
N GLY A 944 0.89 14.19 22.71
CA GLY A 944 1.48 15.38 22.11
C GLY A 944 3.01 15.45 22.21
N HIS A 945 3.68 14.45 22.81
CA HIS A 945 5.14 14.44 22.97
C HIS A 945 5.83 13.86 21.74
N LYS A 946 6.67 14.67 21.10
CA LYS A 946 7.45 14.26 19.92
C LYS A 946 8.75 13.59 20.31
N VAL A 947 9.20 12.67 19.48
CA VAL A 947 10.55 12.10 19.60
C VAL A 947 11.58 13.11 19.13
N ASP A 948 12.60 13.39 19.95
CA ASP A 948 13.73 14.22 19.54
C ASP A 948 14.69 13.41 18.64
N ARG A 949 14.72 13.80 17.38
CA ARG A 949 15.50 13.16 16.32
C ARG A 949 17.01 13.29 16.53
N ARG A 950 17.46 14.31 17.27
CA ARG A 950 18.89 14.54 17.55
C ARG A 950 19.46 13.45 18.45
N LEU A 951 18.60 12.76 19.19
CA LEU A 951 18.97 11.65 20.07
C LEU A 951 19.07 10.31 19.34
N PHE A 952 18.77 10.25 18.03
CA PHE A 952 18.84 9.00 17.29
C PHE A 952 20.26 8.42 17.33
N PRO A 953 20.44 7.17 17.77
CA PRO A 953 21.75 6.56 17.83
C PRO A 953 22.32 6.38 16.42
N ARG A 954 23.63 6.60 16.27
CA ARG A 954 24.33 6.49 14.99
C ARG A 954 24.46 5.02 14.59
N SER A 955 23.99 4.66 13.39
CA SER A 955 24.24 3.36 12.76
C SER A 955 25.23 3.50 11.61
N SER A 956 25.72 2.35 11.12
CA SER A 956 26.42 2.28 9.84
C SER A 956 25.57 2.87 8.72
N ARG A 957 26.24 3.42 7.69
CA ARG A 957 25.60 3.78 6.41
C ARG A 957 25.22 2.54 5.60
N ALA A 958 25.85 1.40 5.86
CA ALA A 958 25.51 0.14 5.22
C ALA A 958 24.30 -0.50 5.92
N LYS A 959 23.30 -0.88 5.13
CA LYS A 959 22.12 -1.61 5.60
C LYS A 959 22.35 -3.12 5.49
N PRO A 960 21.76 -3.94 6.38
CA PRO A 960 21.72 -5.37 6.14
C PRO A 960 20.91 -5.68 4.87
N ASP A 961 21.33 -6.70 4.14
CA ASP A 961 20.73 -7.15 2.88
C ASP A 961 19.26 -7.54 2.97
N PHE A 962 18.81 -8.06 4.12
CA PHE A 962 17.38 -8.34 4.31
C PHE A 962 16.52 -7.08 4.35
N LEU A 963 17.08 -5.87 4.43
CA LEU A 963 16.34 -4.60 4.26
C LEU A 963 16.40 -4.09 2.82
N ALA A 964 17.08 -4.79 1.91
CA ALA A 964 17.04 -4.44 0.50
C ALA A 964 15.59 -4.54 -0.01
N PRO A 965 15.14 -3.58 -0.83
CA PRO A 965 13.81 -3.64 -1.42
C PRO A 965 13.76 -4.75 -2.50
N GLY A 966 12.55 -5.21 -2.84
CA GLY A 966 12.34 -6.42 -3.65
C GLY A 966 12.10 -6.12 -5.11
N PRO A 967 12.58 -6.97 -6.04
CA PRO A 967 12.63 -6.68 -7.46
C PRO A 967 11.23 -6.42 -8.02
N ARG A 968 11.19 -5.61 -9.09
CA ARG A 968 9.96 -5.33 -9.82
C ARG A 968 9.38 -6.62 -10.43
N VAL A 969 8.21 -7.02 -9.97
CA VAL A 969 7.33 -7.95 -10.71
C VAL A 969 6.70 -7.17 -11.86
N LEU A 970 7.45 -6.94 -12.95
CA LEU A 970 6.86 -6.34 -14.15
C LEU A 970 5.69 -7.22 -14.61
N THR A 971 4.52 -6.60 -14.77
CA THR A 971 3.29 -7.27 -15.21
C THR A 971 3.43 -7.86 -16.62
N ASN A 972 4.36 -7.34 -17.42
CA ASN A 972 4.84 -7.94 -18.67
C ASN A 972 6.03 -8.88 -18.41
N LEU A 973 5.72 -10.14 -18.12
CA LEU A 973 6.67 -11.23 -17.83
C LEU A 973 7.70 -11.51 -18.93
N GLU A 974 7.53 -11.01 -20.16
CA GLU A 974 8.51 -11.20 -21.26
C GLU A 974 9.79 -10.39 -21.09
N GLN A 975 9.82 -9.40 -20.19
CA GLN A 975 10.98 -8.53 -19.97
C GLN A 975 11.85 -8.93 -18.76
N ILE A 976 11.54 -10.03 -18.06
CA ILE A 976 12.30 -10.49 -16.87
C ILE A 976 13.73 -10.96 -17.22
N LYS A 977 14.09 -11.06 -18.50
CA LYS A 977 15.39 -11.61 -18.93
C LYS A 977 16.63 -10.79 -18.52
N HIS A 978 16.51 -9.56 -17.98
CA HIS A 978 17.70 -8.73 -17.74
C HIS A 978 17.78 -7.88 -16.45
N GLU A 979 16.90 -8.04 -15.46
CA GLU A 979 16.93 -7.20 -14.25
C GLU A 979 17.41 -7.93 -13.00
N GLU A 980 18.72 -8.14 -12.90
CA GLU A 980 19.40 -8.21 -11.60
C GLU A 980 20.01 -6.83 -11.29
N SER A 981 19.21 -5.86 -10.86
CA SER A 981 19.75 -4.57 -10.43
C SER A 981 19.02 -3.96 -9.23
N ARG A 982 19.65 -4.20 -8.07
CA ARG A 982 19.88 -3.31 -6.91
C ARG A 982 18.90 -2.16 -6.77
N GLU A 983 17.92 -2.34 -5.91
CA GLU A 983 17.03 -1.28 -5.45
C GLU A 983 17.68 -0.49 -4.30
N ALA A 984 17.62 0.83 -4.37
CA ALA A 984 18.02 1.73 -3.28
C ALA A 984 16.74 2.25 -2.64
N ASP A 985 16.64 2.23 -1.31
CA ASP A 985 15.66 3.12 -0.67
C ASP A 985 16.13 4.55 -0.93
N ASP A 986 15.22 5.38 -1.43
CA ASP A 986 15.39 6.83 -1.52
C ASP A 986 15.49 7.43 -0.11
N ASP A 987 16.71 7.54 0.42
CA ASP A 987 17.10 8.42 1.54
C ASP A 987 18.61 8.37 1.77
N GLU A 988 19.37 9.00 0.87
CA GLU A 988 20.66 9.71 1.02
C GLU A 988 21.32 9.81 -0.37
N PHE A 989 21.59 11.04 -0.82
CA PHE A 989 22.22 11.39 -2.10
C PHE A 989 23.33 10.43 -2.60
N MET A 990 23.21 10.03 -3.87
CA MET A 990 24.31 9.85 -4.83
C MET A 990 25.30 8.68 -4.65
N SER A 991 24.91 7.59 -3.99
CA SER A 991 25.62 6.32 -4.16
C SER A 991 24.67 5.13 -3.98
N GLN A 992 24.88 4.03 -4.71
CA GLN A 992 24.22 2.75 -4.46
C GLN A 992 24.25 2.50 -2.95
N GLN A 993 23.08 2.50 -2.30
CA GLN A 993 23.00 2.28 -0.86
C GLN A 993 23.74 0.98 -0.54
N PRO A 994 24.77 1.01 0.31
CA PRO A 994 25.60 -0.17 0.53
C PRO A 994 24.82 -1.17 1.37
N TYR A 995 24.67 -2.40 0.85
CA TYR A 995 24.14 -3.52 1.60
C TYR A 995 25.24 -4.51 1.97
N TYR A 996 25.18 -5.08 3.17
CA TYR A 996 26.05 -6.20 3.56
C TYR A 996 25.20 -7.44 3.83
N ALA A 997 25.73 -8.63 3.51
CA ALA A 997 25.11 -9.89 3.87
C ALA A 997 25.12 -10.05 5.40
N SER A 998 23.96 -9.85 6.03
CA SER A 998 23.84 -10.07 7.47
C SER A 998 24.13 -11.53 7.80
N LYS A 999 24.93 -11.76 8.84
CA LYS A 999 25.23 -13.10 9.36
C LYS A 999 24.16 -13.62 10.33
N LYS A 1000 23.21 -12.76 10.71
CA LYS A 1000 22.09 -13.07 11.60
C LYS A 1000 20.97 -13.78 10.84
N ILE A 1001 20.00 -14.31 11.56
CA ILE A 1001 18.94 -15.16 11.01
C ILE A 1001 18.16 -14.47 9.89
N LEU A 1002 17.84 -13.17 10.02
CA LEU A 1002 17.11 -12.44 8.98
C LEU A 1002 17.86 -12.40 7.65
N GLY A 1003 19.18 -12.23 7.66
CA GLY A 1003 20.00 -12.29 6.46
C GLY A 1003 20.04 -13.70 5.84
N LYS A 1004 20.10 -14.74 6.69
CA LYS A 1004 20.05 -16.14 6.23
C LYS A 1004 18.72 -16.47 5.57
N LEU A 1005 17.61 -16.10 6.21
CA LEU A 1005 16.25 -16.28 5.69
C LEU A 1005 16.08 -15.57 4.34
N TYR A 1006 16.48 -14.30 4.26
CA TYR A 1006 16.40 -13.50 3.02
C TYR A 1006 17.14 -14.16 1.84
N ARG A 1007 18.39 -14.61 2.05
CA ARG A 1007 19.22 -15.19 0.99
C ARG A 1007 18.84 -16.62 0.63
N SER A 1008 18.13 -17.33 1.49
CA SER A 1008 17.65 -18.69 1.17
C SER A 1008 16.47 -18.71 0.20
N VAL A 1009 15.91 -17.54 -0.16
CA VAL A 1009 14.81 -17.43 -1.11
C VAL A 1009 15.27 -16.83 -2.44
N ASN A 1010 15.21 -17.64 -3.50
CA ASN A 1010 15.48 -17.23 -4.86
C ASN A 1010 14.18 -17.28 -5.69
N GLU A 1011 13.58 -16.11 -5.97
CA GLU A 1011 12.31 -16.02 -6.69
C GLU A 1011 12.43 -16.53 -8.14
N GLN A 1012 13.55 -16.28 -8.81
CA GLN A 1012 13.75 -16.72 -10.19
C GLN A 1012 13.89 -18.23 -10.26
N GLU A 1013 14.67 -18.81 -9.36
CA GLU A 1013 14.82 -20.27 -9.25
C GLU A 1013 13.48 -20.91 -8.92
N PHE A 1014 12.74 -20.37 -7.95
CA PHE A 1014 11.40 -20.84 -7.60
C PHE A 1014 10.42 -20.79 -8.78
N LEU A 1015 10.39 -19.68 -9.53
CA LEU A 1015 9.54 -19.59 -10.74
C LEU A 1015 9.98 -20.57 -11.83
N ASN A 1016 11.29 -20.72 -12.04
CA ASN A 1016 11.83 -21.64 -13.04
C ASN A 1016 11.53 -23.10 -12.66
N GLU A 1017 11.62 -23.45 -11.38
CA GLU A 1017 11.21 -24.76 -10.84
C GLU A 1017 9.72 -25.02 -11.10
N ILE A 1018 8.85 -24.09 -10.69
CA ILE A 1018 7.41 -24.20 -10.93
C ILE A 1018 7.09 -24.40 -12.40
N ARG A 1019 7.78 -23.68 -13.28
CA ARG A 1019 7.59 -23.78 -14.74
C ARG A 1019 8.14 -25.07 -15.33
N ARG A 1020 9.19 -25.66 -14.74
CA ARG A 1020 9.78 -26.95 -15.17
C ARG A 1020 8.97 -28.15 -14.73
N ASP A 1021 8.35 -28.08 -13.55
CA ASP A 1021 7.48 -29.12 -13.02
C ASP A 1021 6.12 -29.19 -13.77
N LEU A 1022 5.89 -28.28 -14.72
CA LEU A 1022 4.76 -28.34 -15.64
C LEU A 1022 4.95 -29.52 -16.62
N PRO A 1023 3.90 -30.32 -16.88
CA PRO A 1023 3.92 -31.26 -17.99
C PRO A 1023 4.33 -30.50 -19.26
N ALA A 1024 5.33 -31.00 -19.98
CA ALA A 1024 5.83 -30.38 -21.20
C ALA A 1024 4.64 -30.02 -22.10
N ILE A 1025 4.32 -28.72 -22.20
CA ILE A 1025 3.31 -28.22 -23.12
C ILE A 1025 3.93 -28.42 -24.49
N ASN A 1026 3.58 -29.52 -25.17
CA ASN A 1026 4.02 -29.78 -26.53
C ASN A 1026 3.65 -28.55 -27.37
N GLY A 1027 4.69 -27.89 -27.88
CA GLY A 1027 4.62 -26.61 -28.55
C GLY A 1027 3.65 -26.64 -29.73
N SER A 1028 3.09 -25.47 -30.03
CA SER A 1028 2.17 -25.16 -31.13
C SER A 1028 0.67 -25.30 -30.87
N LEU A 1029 0.21 -25.79 -29.70
CA LEU A 1029 -1.24 -25.94 -29.46
C LEU A 1029 -1.90 -25.18 -28.28
N ALA A 1030 -1.18 -24.40 -27.48
CA ALA A 1030 -1.73 -23.76 -26.27
C ALA A 1030 -2.21 -22.32 -26.52
N GLY A 1031 -3.51 -22.07 -26.31
CA GLY A 1031 -4.10 -20.73 -26.29
C GLY A 1031 -5.37 -20.71 -25.44
N PRO A 1032 -5.73 -19.55 -24.85
CA PRO A 1032 -6.89 -19.40 -23.94
C PRO A 1032 -8.19 -19.91 -24.58
N LYS A 1033 -8.39 -19.58 -25.87
CA LYS A 1033 -9.53 -20.02 -26.68
C LYS A 1033 -9.70 -21.54 -26.68
N ARG A 1034 -8.61 -22.31 -26.82
CA ARG A 1034 -8.69 -23.77 -26.91
C ARG A 1034 -9.09 -24.42 -25.60
N LEU A 1035 -8.79 -23.80 -24.46
CA LEU A 1035 -9.27 -24.30 -23.16
C LEU A 1035 -10.78 -24.07 -23.04
N LEU A 1036 -11.23 -22.84 -23.28
CA LEU A 1036 -12.65 -22.48 -23.22
C LEU A 1036 -13.48 -23.22 -24.27
N GLU A 1037 -12.98 -23.40 -25.49
CA GLU A 1037 -13.61 -24.20 -26.56
C GLU A 1037 -13.80 -25.66 -26.14
N ARG A 1038 -12.76 -26.30 -25.56
CA ARG A 1038 -12.86 -27.68 -25.07
C ARG A 1038 -13.88 -27.81 -23.94
N LEU A 1039 -13.95 -26.83 -23.05
CA LEU A 1039 -14.95 -26.79 -21.98
C LEU A 1039 -16.35 -26.59 -22.54
N TYR A 1040 -16.53 -25.65 -23.46
CA TYR A 1040 -17.79 -25.39 -24.13
C TYR A 1040 -18.31 -26.63 -24.87
N ASP A 1041 -17.45 -27.30 -25.64
CA ASP A 1041 -17.78 -28.56 -26.31
C ASP A 1041 -18.18 -29.67 -25.32
N PHE A 1042 -17.46 -29.78 -24.21
CA PHE A 1042 -17.78 -30.73 -23.15
C PHE A 1042 -19.14 -30.44 -22.50
N PHE A 1043 -19.44 -29.17 -22.20
CA PHE A 1043 -20.74 -28.76 -21.69
C PHE A 1043 -21.85 -29.08 -22.68
N LYS A 1044 -21.70 -28.66 -23.93
CA LYS A 1044 -22.66 -28.91 -25.02
C LYS A 1044 -22.98 -30.39 -25.18
N ARG A 1045 -21.96 -31.27 -25.19
CA ARG A 1045 -22.15 -32.73 -25.26
C ARG A 1045 -22.85 -33.29 -24.03
N THR A 1046 -22.50 -32.84 -22.84
CA THR A 1046 -23.08 -33.35 -21.59
C THR A 1046 -24.55 -32.96 -21.44
N VAL A 1047 -24.89 -31.72 -21.78
CA VAL A 1047 -26.25 -31.20 -21.76
C VAL A 1047 -27.12 -31.89 -22.83
N ALA A 1048 -26.61 -32.02 -24.06
CA ALA A 1048 -27.31 -32.75 -25.12
C ALA A 1048 -27.57 -34.22 -24.75
N ALA A 1049 -26.60 -34.89 -24.13
CA ALA A 1049 -26.74 -36.27 -23.68
C ALA A 1049 -27.71 -36.45 -22.50
N ALA A 1050 -28.12 -35.37 -21.84
CA ALA A 1050 -29.16 -35.35 -20.82
C ALA A 1050 -30.56 -35.04 -21.38
N GLY A 1051 -30.67 -34.79 -22.70
CA GLY A 1051 -31.94 -34.46 -23.36
C GLY A 1051 -32.46 -33.05 -23.05
N ILE A 1052 -31.60 -32.17 -22.53
CA ILE A 1052 -31.96 -30.79 -22.18
C ILE A 1052 -31.77 -29.92 -23.42
N GLN A 1053 -32.81 -29.20 -23.82
CA GLN A 1053 -32.77 -28.23 -24.92
C GLN A 1053 -32.70 -26.80 -24.36
N TYR A 1054 -31.88 -25.97 -24.98
CA TYR A 1054 -31.74 -24.55 -24.66
C TYR A 1054 -31.49 -23.77 -25.95
N ASP A 1055 -32.03 -22.55 -26.03
CA ASP A 1055 -31.92 -21.67 -27.18
C ASP A 1055 -30.86 -20.59 -26.91
N ILE A 1056 -29.74 -20.65 -27.63
CA ILE A 1056 -28.63 -19.69 -27.47
C ILE A 1056 -28.97 -18.32 -28.07
N ASP A 1057 -29.70 -18.30 -29.20
CA ASP A 1057 -30.01 -17.07 -29.91
C ASP A 1057 -30.93 -16.18 -29.06
N LYS A 1058 -31.86 -16.80 -28.31
CA LYS A 1058 -32.69 -16.12 -27.32
C LYS A 1058 -31.89 -15.31 -26.29
N TRP A 1059 -30.74 -15.82 -25.85
CA TRP A 1059 -29.94 -15.20 -24.78
C TRP A 1059 -28.75 -14.39 -25.30
N SER A 1060 -28.56 -14.29 -26.61
CA SER A 1060 -27.37 -13.66 -27.19
C SER A 1060 -27.29 -12.15 -26.94
N GLU A 1061 -28.44 -11.46 -26.89
CA GLU A 1061 -28.50 -10.02 -26.57
C GLU A 1061 -28.22 -9.78 -25.08
N GLU A 1062 -28.90 -10.54 -24.22
CA GLU A 1062 -28.70 -10.50 -22.77
C GLU A 1062 -27.26 -10.87 -22.38
N ALA A 1063 -26.64 -11.81 -23.08
CA ALA A 1063 -25.23 -12.17 -22.87
C ALA A 1063 -24.26 -11.01 -23.14
N ARG A 1064 -24.54 -10.19 -24.18
CA ARG A 1064 -23.73 -9.00 -24.48
C ARG A 1064 -23.88 -7.93 -23.40
N GLN A 1065 -25.12 -7.68 -22.97
CA GLN A 1065 -25.40 -6.73 -21.89
C GLN A 1065 -24.74 -7.18 -20.58
N ASN A 1066 -24.91 -8.44 -20.19
CA ASN A 1066 -24.33 -9.00 -18.96
C ASN A 1066 -22.80 -8.90 -18.96
N GLN A 1067 -22.17 -9.14 -20.11
CA GLN A 1067 -20.72 -9.00 -20.25
C GLN A 1067 -20.28 -7.54 -20.04
N ALA A 1068 -20.95 -6.58 -20.70
CA ALA A 1068 -20.64 -5.16 -20.56
C ALA A 1068 -20.79 -4.67 -19.12
N GLU A 1069 -21.87 -5.06 -18.42
CA GLU A 1069 -22.12 -4.69 -17.03
C GLU A 1069 -21.04 -5.24 -16.07
N TYR A 1070 -20.61 -6.48 -16.27
CA TYR A 1070 -19.49 -7.06 -15.51
C TYR A 1070 -18.18 -6.33 -15.78
N GLU A 1071 -17.88 -6.03 -17.05
CA GLU A 1071 -16.66 -5.33 -17.46
C GLU A 1071 -16.59 -3.93 -16.86
N ASN A 1072 -17.68 -3.16 -16.93
CA ASN A 1072 -17.79 -1.83 -16.32
C ASN A 1072 -17.55 -1.91 -14.80
N SER A 1073 -18.18 -2.88 -14.13
CA SER A 1073 -17.96 -3.12 -12.70
C SER A 1073 -16.49 -3.46 -12.38
N MET A 1074 -15.85 -4.28 -13.22
CA MET A 1074 -14.45 -4.66 -13.06
C MET A 1074 -13.51 -3.46 -13.26
N TYR A 1075 -13.72 -2.65 -14.29
CA TYR A 1075 -12.96 -1.42 -14.53
C TYR A 1075 -13.13 -0.43 -13.37
N ASN A 1076 -14.34 -0.32 -12.81
CA ASN A 1076 -14.61 0.51 -11.64
C ASN A 1076 -13.78 0.06 -10.43
N ILE A 1077 -13.73 -1.25 -10.12
CA ILE A 1077 -12.90 -1.80 -9.05
C ILE A 1077 -11.41 -1.56 -9.33
N MET A 1078 -10.95 -1.82 -10.56
CA MET A 1078 -9.55 -1.60 -10.96
C MET A 1078 -9.13 -0.14 -10.76
N ARG A 1079 -10.00 0.82 -11.09
CA ARG A 1079 -9.73 2.25 -10.92
C ARG A 1079 -9.82 2.68 -9.46
N ASP A 1080 -10.90 2.36 -8.77
CA ASP A 1080 -11.23 2.92 -7.46
C ASP A 1080 -10.24 2.48 -6.36
N TYR A 1081 -9.59 1.33 -6.53
CA TYR A 1081 -8.59 0.78 -5.60
C TYR A 1081 -7.13 0.99 -6.00
N SER A 1082 -6.89 1.63 -7.15
CA SER A 1082 -5.54 2.01 -7.58
C SER A 1082 -4.86 2.95 -6.58
N ASP A 1083 -3.52 3.00 -6.60
CA ASP A 1083 -2.74 3.99 -5.83
C ASP A 1083 -3.08 5.42 -6.28
N THR A 1084 -3.34 5.58 -7.58
CA THR A 1084 -3.76 6.84 -8.23
C THR A 1084 -5.06 6.64 -9.05
N PRO A 1085 -6.23 6.55 -8.40
CA PRO A 1085 -7.52 6.31 -9.08
C PRO A 1085 -7.89 7.34 -10.14
N TRP A 1086 -7.31 8.54 -10.05
CA TRP A 1086 -7.49 9.62 -11.03
C TRP A 1086 -6.66 9.46 -12.30
N ASN A 1087 -5.84 8.40 -12.43
CA ASN A 1087 -4.87 8.33 -13.52
C ASN A 1087 -4.36 6.92 -13.90
N SER A 1088 -4.53 5.91 -13.04
CA SER A 1088 -4.17 4.53 -13.34
C SER A 1088 -5.18 3.56 -12.74
N GLY A 1089 -5.24 2.35 -13.30
CA GLY A 1089 -6.01 1.23 -12.76
C GLY A 1089 -5.10 0.07 -12.38
N LEU A 1090 -5.58 -0.79 -11.48
CA LEU A 1090 -4.98 -2.09 -11.20
C LEU A 1090 -5.11 -3.00 -12.43
N SER A 1091 -4.25 -4.02 -12.52
CA SER A 1091 -4.45 -5.07 -13.51
C SER A 1091 -5.62 -5.97 -13.15
N GLU A 1092 -6.25 -6.55 -14.16
CA GLU A 1092 -7.35 -7.51 -13.96
C GLU A 1092 -6.94 -8.68 -13.05
N ALA A 1093 -5.71 -9.18 -13.21
CA ALA A 1093 -5.19 -10.27 -12.41
C ALA A 1093 -5.02 -9.89 -10.92
N GLU A 1094 -4.71 -8.64 -10.60
CA GLU A 1094 -4.63 -8.15 -9.21
C GLU A 1094 -5.98 -8.17 -8.53
N VAL A 1095 -7.01 -7.65 -9.21
CA VAL A 1095 -8.39 -7.64 -8.71
C VAL A 1095 -8.91 -9.07 -8.57
N PHE A 1096 -8.70 -9.91 -9.58
CA PHE A 1096 -9.14 -11.30 -9.59
C PHE A 1096 -8.49 -12.16 -8.49
N VAL A 1097 -7.20 -11.96 -8.22
CA VAL A 1097 -6.46 -12.63 -7.13
C VAL A 1097 -6.82 -12.02 -5.77
N GLY A 1098 -7.36 -10.80 -5.74
CA GLY A 1098 -7.71 -10.08 -4.52
C GLY A 1098 -6.51 -9.42 -3.85
N VAL A 1099 -5.48 -9.06 -4.60
CA VAL A 1099 -4.26 -8.45 -4.05
C VAL A 1099 -3.68 -7.36 -4.96
N ILE A 1100 -3.42 -6.20 -4.38
CA ILE A 1100 -2.79 -5.04 -5.02
C ILE A 1100 -1.27 -5.17 -4.90
N VAL A 1101 -0.53 -5.24 -6.00
CA VAL A 1101 0.94 -5.30 -6.01
C VAL A 1101 1.53 -3.90 -5.78
N GLY A 1102 0.89 -2.87 -6.35
CA GLY A 1102 1.28 -1.47 -6.27
C GLY A 1102 2.24 -1.02 -7.37
N THR A 1103 2.27 0.28 -7.64
CA THR A 1103 3.04 0.90 -8.75
C THR A 1103 4.56 0.66 -8.69
N LYS A 1104 5.09 0.43 -7.49
CA LYS A 1104 6.53 0.14 -7.25
C LYS A 1104 6.83 -1.37 -7.16
N ASN A 1105 5.85 -2.24 -7.42
CA ASN A 1105 5.91 -3.68 -7.15
C ASN A 1105 6.26 -4.05 -5.70
N LYS A 1106 6.12 -3.08 -4.79
CA LYS A 1106 6.28 -3.21 -3.35
C LYS A 1106 4.94 -2.82 -2.74
N GLN A 1107 4.24 -3.80 -2.20
CA GLN A 1107 2.94 -3.56 -1.61
C GLN A 1107 3.07 -2.64 -0.39
N SER A 1108 2.54 -1.41 -0.51
CA SER A 1108 2.52 -0.45 0.59
C SER A 1108 1.58 -0.93 1.71
N LYS A 1109 1.57 -0.25 2.86
CA LYS A 1109 0.57 -0.52 3.89
C LYS A 1109 -0.85 -0.21 3.39
N ARG A 1110 -1.02 0.90 2.68
CA ARG A 1110 -2.29 1.31 2.06
C ARG A 1110 -2.79 0.24 1.08
N ASN A 1111 -1.90 -0.31 0.26
CA ASN A 1111 -2.25 -1.31 -0.75
C ASN A 1111 -2.77 -2.60 -0.11
N ARG A 1112 -2.28 -2.97 1.08
CA ARG A 1112 -2.79 -4.11 1.84
C ARG A 1112 -4.15 -3.85 2.43
N ASP A 1113 -4.32 -2.70 3.06
CA ASP A 1113 -5.59 -2.30 3.66
C ASP A 1113 -6.67 -2.22 2.56
N ASN A 1114 -6.34 -1.61 1.41
CA ASN A 1114 -7.19 -1.57 0.21
C ASN A 1114 -7.40 -2.94 -0.43
N SER A 1115 -6.43 -3.87 -0.38
CA SER A 1115 -6.60 -5.21 -0.97
C SER A 1115 -7.72 -5.99 -0.29
N ALA A 1116 -7.94 -5.79 1.01
CA ALA A 1116 -9.02 -6.45 1.73
C ALA A 1116 -10.39 -5.93 1.26
N GLN A 1117 -10.55 -4.62 1.17
CA GLN A 1117 -11.80 -3.97 0.73
C GLN A 1117 -12.10 -4.25 -0.75
N MET A 1118 -11.08 -4.15 -1.61
CA MET A 1118 -11.17 -4.52 -3.03
C MET A 1118 -11.61 -5.97 -3.21
N ARG A 1119 -11.06 -6.89 -2.40
CA ARG A 1119 -11.43 -8.31 -2.45
C ARG A 1119 -12.89 -8.50 -2.05
N GLU A 1120 -13.37 -7.80 -1.02
CA GLU A 1120 -14.78 -7.85 -0.64
C GLU A 1120 -15.71 -7.33 -1.75
N GLU A 1121 -15.34 -6.24 -2.45
CA GLU A 1121 -16.11 -5.74 -3.59
C GLU A 1121 -16.09 -6.69 -4.79
N PHE A 1122 -14.92 -7.23 -5.15
CA PHE A 1122 -14.83 -8.23 -6.22
C PHE A 1122 -15.59 -9.51 -5.86
N ASP A 1123 -15.54 -9.92 -4.59
CA ASP A 1123 -16.26 -11.10 -4.11
C ASP A 1123 -17.77 -10.91 -4.22
N GLY A 1124 -18.28 -9.72 -3.85
CA GLY A 1124 -19.67 -9.33 -4.02
C GLY A 1124 -20.09 -9.23 -5.48
N LEU A 1125 -19.26 -8.67 -6.35
CA LEU A 1125 -19.49 -8.64 -7.81
C LEU A 1125 -19.65 -10.07 -8.35
N ALA A 1126 -18.68 -10.94 -8.07
CA ALA A 1126 -18.70 -12.32 -8.52
C ALA A 1126 -19.89 -13.11 -7.95
N GLU A 1127 -20.23 -12.91 -6.66
CA GLU A 1127 -21.38 -13.54 -6.02
C GLU A 1127 -22.69 -13.12 -6.69
N SER A 1128 -22.89 -11.83 -6.93
CA SER A 1128 -24.11 -11.30 -7.56
C SER A 1128 -24.36 -11.91 -8.93
N TRP A 1129 -23.33 -12.03 -9.77
CA TRP A 1129 -23.43 -12.66 -11.08
C TRP A 1129 -23.67 -14.16 -10.98
N VAL A 1130 -22.97 -14.84 -10.07
CA VAL A 1130 -23.15 -16.27 -9.84
C VAL A 1130 -24.57 -16.59 -9.34
N GLU A 1131 -25.19 -15.74 -8.51
CA GLU A 1131 -26.58 -15.87 -8.08
C GLU A 1131 -27.55 -15.56 -9.21
N TYR A 1132 -27.34 -14.46 -9.93
CA TYR A 1132 -28.14 -14.09 -11.10
C TYR A 1132 -28.21 -15.22 -12.13
N PHE A 1133 -27.08 -15.82 -12.49
CA PHE A 1133 -27.05 -16.94 -13.43
C PHE A 1133 -27.74 -18.20 -12.90
N LYS A 1134 -27.94 -18.35 -11.58
CA LYS A 1134 -28.67 -19.49 -10.99
C LYS A 1134 -30.18 -19.27 -10.92
N THR A 1135 -30.69 -18.12 -11.35
CA THR A 1135 -32.12 -17.85 -11.38
C THR A 1135 -32.81 -18.58 -12.54
N GLY A 1136 -34.03 -19.07 -12.30
CA GLY A 1136 -34.85 -19.72 -13.33
C GLY A 1136 -34.72 -21.24 -13.40
N SER A 1137 -35.20 -21.82 -14.50
CA SER A 1137 -35.10 -23.27 -14.75
C SER A 1137 -33.68 -23.66 -15.17
N ARG A 1138 -33.35 -24.96 -15.10
CA ARG A 1138 -32.03 -25.46 -15.51
C ARG A 1138 -31.73 -25.14 -16.98
N GLU A 1139 -32.74 -25.19 -17.84
CA GLU A 1139 -32.68 -24.82 -19.26
C GLU A 1139 -32.30 -23.35 -19.44
N GLU A 1140 -32.86 -22.46 -18.62
CA GLU A 1140 -32.56 -21.02 -18.65
C GLU A 1140 -31.14 -20.74 -18.16
N ILE A 1141 -30.71 -21.38 -17.07
CA ILE A 1141 -29.36 -21.28 -16.52
C ILE A 1141 -28.32 -21.69 -17.58
N LEU A 1142 -28.53 -22.86 -18.20
CA LEU A 1142 -27.64 -23.37 -19.24
C LEU A 1142 -27.70 -22.53 -20.52
N GLY A 1143 -28.88 -22.05 -20.92
CA GLY A 1143 -29.05 -21.16 -22.07
C GLY A 1143 -28.24 -19.87 -21.93
N ARG A 1144 -28.42 -19.15 -20.81
CA ARG A 1144 -27.67 -17.91 -20.50
C ARG A 1144 -26.17 -18.16 -20.43
N GLY A 1145 -25.76 -19.18 -19.67
CA GLY A 1145 -24.35 -19.49 -19.47
C GLY A 1145 -23.63 -19.92 -20.75
N MET A 1146 -24.27 -20.75 -21.58
CA MET A 1146 -23.69 -21.18 -22.86
C MET A 1146 -23.60 -20.03 -23.87
N ALA A 1147 -24.60 -19.13 -23.93
CA ALA A 1147 -24.53 -17.95 -24.79
C ALA A 1147 -23.37 -17.01 -24.42
N CYS A 1148 -23.15 -16.77 -23.13
CA CYS A 1148 -22.02 -15.96 -22.64
C CYS A 1148 -20.66 -16.60 -22.96
N LEU A 1149 -20.53 -17.92 -22.83
CA LEU A 1149 -19.29 -18.63 -23.20
C LEU A 1149 -19.02 -18.60 -24.70
N GLU A 1150 -20.06 -18.73 -25.52
CA GLU A 1150 -19.94 -18.63 -26.97
C GLU A 1150 -19.49 -17.23 -27.41
N LEU A 1151 -20.04 -16.19 -26.79
CA LEU A 1151 -19.61 -14.81 -27.01
C LEU A 1151 -18.13 -14.60 -26.67
N ALA A 1152 -17.66 -15.15 -25.54
CA ALA A 1152 -16.26 -15.06 -25.12
C ALA A 1152 -15.28 -15.81 -26.03
N ILE A 1153 -15.74 -16.76 -26.85
CA ILE A 1153 -14.91 -17.55 -27.78
C ILE A 1153 -14.75 -16.84 -29.15
N ARG A 1154 -15.76 -16.09 -29.64
CA ARG A 1154 -15.79 -15.49 -30.98
C ARG A 1154 -14.77 -14.33 -31.14
N GLU A 1155 -14.09 -14.24 -32.29
CA GLU A 1155 -12.93 -13.34 -32.47
C GLU A 1155 -13.29 -11.85 -32.67
N GLU A 1156 -14.50 -11.53 -33.13
CA GLU A 1156 -14.92 -10.16 -33.47
C GLU A 1156 -15.28 -9.32 -32.24
N ASN A 1157 -15.56 -9.93 -31.08
CA ASN A 1157 -15.95 -9.26 -29.83
C ASN A 1157 -14.90 -9.48 -28.73
N ARG A 1158 -13.66 -9.06 -28.99
CA ARG A 1158 -12.56 -9.25 -28.05
C ARG A 1158 -12.69 -8.31 -26.85
N SER A 1159 -13.27 -8.81 -25.77
CA SER A 1159 -13.16 -8.18 -24.46
C SER A 1159 -11.71 -8.11 -24.00
N GLU A 1160 -11.33 -7.00 -23.38
CA GLU A 1160 -10.05 -6.84 -22.70
C GLU A 1160 -10.01 -7.58 -21.34
N ILE A 1161 -11.18 -7.83 -20.74
CA ILE A 1161 -11.37 -8.46 -19.42
C ILE A 1161 -11.60 -9.98 -19.59
N ARG A 1162 -10.64 -10.80 -19.18
CA ARG A 1162 -10.62 -12.26 -19.39
C ARG A 1162 -11.31 -13.08 -18.29
N SER A 1163 -11.57 -12.49 -17.14
CA SER A 1163 -12.16 -13.12 -15.96
C SER A 1163 -13.64 -13.45 -16.14
N TRP A 1164 -14.36 -12.70 -16.99
CA TRP A 1164 -15.78 -12.92 -17.29
C TRP A 1164 -16.07 -14.37 -17.69
N ALA A 1165 -15.32 -14.90 -18.65
CA ALA A 1165 -15.48 -16.27 -19.13
C ALA A 1165 -15.33 -17.30 -18.00
N TRP A 1166 -14.47 -17.04 -17.03
CA TRP A 1166 -14.23 -17.92 -15.88
C TRP A 1166 -15.34 -17.83 -14.82
N VAL A 1167 -15.93 -16.65 -14.62
CA VAL A 1167 -17.14 -16.48 -13.80
C VAL A 1167 -18.27 -17.34 -14.36
N VAL A 1168 -18.57 -17.19 -15.65
CA VAL A 1168 -19.64 -17.94 -16.33
C VAL A 1168 -19.35 -19.44 -16.33
N THR A 1169 -18.11 -19.84 -16.62
CA THR A 1169 -17.68 -21.25 -16.60
C THR A 1169 -17.96 -21.90 -15.26
N SER A 1170 -17.75 -21.18 -14.14
CA SER A 1170 -18.00 -21.71 -12.80
C SER A 1170 -19.47 -22.11 -12.58
N VAL A 1171 -20.41 -21.34 -13.16
CA VAL A 1171 -21.84 -21.60 -13.04
C VAL A 1171 -22.25 -22.79 -13.90
N VAL A 1172 -21.88 -22.77 -15.18
CA VAL A 1172 -22.20 -23.84 -16.13
C VAL A 1172 -21.62 -25.17 -15.67
N MET A 1173 -20.36 -25.17 -15.20
CA MET A 1173 -19.71 -26.36 -14.63
C MET A 1173 -20.48 -26.91 -13.42
N GLY A 1174 -21.02 -26.03 -12.58
CA GLY A 1174 -21.85 -26.40 -11.43
C GLY A 1174 -23.11 -27.19 -11.83
N GLU A 1175 -23.86 -26.71 -12.82
CA GLU A 1175 -25.06 -27.40 -13.34
C GLU A 1175 -24.72 -28.68 -14.09
N VAL A 1176 -23.67 -28.67 -14.92
CA VAL A 1176 -23.21 -29.86 -15.63
C VAL A 1176 -22.80 -30.96 -14.66
N ASN A 1177 -22.13 -30.63 -13.55
CA ASN A 1177 -21.79 -31.61 -12.52
C ASN A 1177 -23.05 -32.19 -11.84
N LYS A 1178 -24.09 -31.38 -11.58
CA LYS A 1178 -25.38 -31.90 -11.05
C LYS A 1178 -26.00 -32.92 -12.01
N ILE A 1179 -26.04 -32.62 -13.32
CA ILE A 1179 -26.52 -33.54 -14.36
C ILE A 1179 -25.74 -34.85 -14.32
N GLN A 1180 -24.41 -34.79 -14.24
CA GLN A 1180 -23.57 -35.99 -14.16
C GLN A 1180 -23.85 -36.83 -12.90
N GLN A 1181 -24.05 -36.18 -11.74
CA GLN A 1181 -24.38 -36.87 -10.49
C GLN A 1181 -25.77 -37.52 -10.55
N GLU A 1182 -26.77 -36.85 -11.11
CA GLU A 1182 -28.11 -37.40 -11.32
C GLU A 1182 -28.07 -38.63 -12.22
N ARG A 1183 -27.31 -38.59 -13.32
CA ARG A 1183 -27.13 -39.75 -14.21
C ARG A 1183 -26.42 -40.91 -13.52
N LYS A 1184 -25.37 -40.63 -12.71
CA LYS A 1184 -24.70 -41.67 -11.90
C LYS A 1184 -25.67 -42.30 -10.88
N ARG A 1185 -26.50 -41.50 -10.21
CA ARG A 1185 -27.53 -41.98 -9.28
C ARG A 1185 -28.61 -42.78 -9.99
N HIS A 1186 -29.05 -42.36 -11.17
CA HIS A 1186 -30.01 -43.11 -11.99
C HIS A 1186 -29.43 -44.44 -12.44
N ALA A 1187 -28.19 -44.46 -12.93
CA ALA A 1187 -27.50 -45.69 -13.30
C ALA A 1187 -27.35 -46.65 -12.11
N GLN A 1188 -26.99 -46.14 -10.93
CA GLN A 1188 -26.93 -46.94 -9.70
C GLN A 1188 -28.32 -47.47 -9.30
N ARG A 1189 -29.38 -46.66 -9.35
CA ARG A 1189 -30.76 -47.09 -9.06
C ARG A 1189 -31.27 -48.14 -10.04
N THR A 1190 -30.96 -48.02 -11.33
CA THR A 1190 -31.31 -49.03 -12.35
C THR A 1190 -30.56 -50.34 -12.10
N VAL A 1191 -29.28 -50.29 -11.69
CA VAL A 1191 -28.52 -51.49 -11.32
C VAL A 1191 -29.06 -52.14 -10.04
N TYR A 1192 -29.51 -51.35 -9.06
CA TYR A 1192 -30.15 -51.86 -7.84
C TYR A 1192 -31.56 -52.42 -8.09
N SER A 1193 -32.38 -51.82 -8.98
CA SER A 1193 -33.69 -52.40 -9.33
C SER A 1193 -33.57 -53.69 -10.13
N MET A 1194 -32.56 -53.82 -11.00
CA MET A 1194 -32.23 -55.08 -11.68
C MET A 1194 -31.73 -56.18 -10.73
N ARG A 1195 -31.10 -55.82 -9.59
CA ARG A 1195 -30.69 -56.78 -8.55
C ARG A 1195 -31.80 -57.08 -7.53
N GLY A 1196 -32.68 -56.13 -7.22
CA GLY A 1196 -33.82 -56.31 -6.32
C GLY A 1196 -34.96 -57.14 -6.90
N GLY A 1197 -35.11 -57.17 -8.24
CA GLY A 1197 -36.08 -58.02 -8.95
C GLY A 1197 -35.76 -59.53 -8.97
N ARG A 1198 -34.71 -59.98 -8.26
CA ARG A 1198 -34.31 -61.41 -8.17
C ARG A 1198 -34.52 -62.06 -6.80
N VAL A 1199 -35.14 -61.37 -5.83
CA VAL A 1199 -35.59 -61.97 -4.56
C VAL A 1199 -37.08 -61.68 -4.40
N GLY A 1200 -37.89 -62.46 -5.09
CA GLY A 1200 -39.33 -62.27 -5.18
C GLY A 1200 -39.97 -63.07 -6.31
N ARG A 1201 -39.53 -64.32 -6.51
CA ARG A 1201 -40.25 -65.41 -7.15
C ARG A 1201 -39.70 -66.73 -6.64
#